data_AF-A0A552UGA7-F1
#
_entry.id   AF-A0A552UGA7-F1
#
_cell.length_a   1.000
_cell.length_b   1.000
_cell.length_c   1.000
_cell.angle_alpha   90.00
_cell.angle_beta   90.00
_cell.angle_gamma   90.00
#
_symmetry.space_group_name_H-M   'P 1'
#
loop_
_entity.id
_entity.type
_entity.pdbx_description
1 polymer ?
#
loop_
_entity_poly.entity_id
_entity_poly.type
_entity_poly.pdbx_seq_one_letter_code
_entity_poly.pdbx_strand_id
1 'polypeptide(L)'
;MTKLTIDRVRGVRAAILLGVAALPGAARAADCNWNGSVGGNFATAANWDCGRVPGTTDTAIISTGRADVSSTTSTGSVQIASGAALRQTGGVFTVSALVNNGLIDVTGSLRATTGATVIVSGTGTIVLANAANTVLFNGSASSITLGAGQTVLGSARILANAGILNNQGTIRSTGPREINIDPLGTASGLSGAGVGTNRNAGLYNTGSLIAGTSQMSLAGGLYENSKDATMFADGQNLTMGTNSALTNLSGANLSKGVYASRAGTLTLRTDSGSAFIQSIGTTGTATDTVVRLSGEASQILTGYDVGGASNALEETLSVINASGRLEIVDGREFSLGDNFANRGIVLLGGTAAQVDSSFTTPGTLANSGTIFGHGFIGTSVTNSISGFSGIVRASEGTLTLAGLTGGTGQSDAGAVLAFGTGTYTPRLLVINGALSLGANVVAVTADYQNAGFGSGNSFAARANVTGTGTIEATSATQTLSATGLSGSTLDLGVQRVGAATRTLTITNLGTETTLRGAVQNTNAASVSVTGADFVVAANGGTADATLAYGSVSGDFAGQSLTIANNFDNVADATLTLTGKVTQVSLASLFKAAGFGTLTATGANSYTLDLGSFAAGTQTITTDFGVLNDIALSTFSENLGGSFTGAGGPFSLTGASFAGIDGDMTYTGAQLSFATAGLTAGNYSRTLLLESFSRFLGLDDLALSHMTIDVNATITGGVGTVPEPQVWAQLLAGFAMIGLATRRCRREIVSS
;
A
#
# COMPACT_ATOMS: atom_id res chain seq x y z
N MET A 1 19.75 -18.94 -88.96
CA MET A 1 20.69 -19.91 -89.57
C MET A 1 21.18 -20.78 -88.42
N THR A 2 21.01 -22.09 -88.33
CA THR A 2 20.86 -23.16 -89.34
C THR A 2 20.33 -24.36 -88.53
N LYS A 3 19.05 -24.76 -88.61
CA LYS A 3 18.43 -25.70 -89.55
C LYS A 3 19.35 -26.88 -89.92
N LEU A 4 19.17 -28.02 -89.24
CA LEU A 4 19.53 -29.32 -89.81
C LEU A 4 18.31 -30.25 -89.71
N THR A 5 17.85 -30.62 -90.90
CA THR A 5 16.76 -31.54 -91.20
C THR A 5 17.39 -32.89 -91.54
N ILE A 6 16.91 -34.01 -90.97
CA ILE A 6 17.02 -35.32 -91.63
C ILE A 6 15.65 -36.00 -91.57
N ASP A 7 15.22 -36.38 -92.78
CA ASP A 7 13.94 -36.93 -93.19
C ASP A 7 13.84 -38.45 -92.96
N ARG A 8 12.61 -38.86 -92.61
CA ARG A 8 11.85 -40.06 -93.05
C ARG A 8 12.49 -41.45 -93.04
N VAL A 9 11.83 -42.35 -92.29
CA VAL A 9 11.22 -43.56 -92.87
C VAL A 9 9.77 -43.69 -92.39
N ARG A 10 8.85 -43.86 -93.35
CA ARG A 10 7.42 -44.07 -93.16
C ARG A 10 7.12 -45.57 -93.04
N GLY A 11 6.15 -45.90 -92.18
CA GLY A 11 5.13 -46.91 -92.46
C GLY A 11 5.11 -48.08 -91.50
N VAL A 12 4.09 -48.12 -90.63
CA VAL A 12 2.99 -49.12 -90.62
C VAL A 12 1.83 -48.52 -89.80
N ARG A 13 0.61 -48.61 -90.35
CA ARG A 13 -0.67 -48.29 -89.68
C ARG A 13 -1.17 -49.53 -88.95
N ALA A 14 -1.64 -49.42 -87.69
CA ALA A 14 -2.84 -50.11 -87.19
C ALA A 14 -3.13 -49.82 -85.69
N ALA A 15 -4.42 -49.65 -85.38
CA ALA A 15 -5.15 -49.99 -84.15
C ALA A 15 -5.00 -49.14 -82.85
N ILE A 16 -5.98 -48.25 -82.67
CA ILE A 16 -6.82 -47.99 -81.47
C ILE A 16 -6.52 -48.84 -80.21
N LEU A 17 -6.20 -48.18 -79.08
CA LEU A 17 -6.91 -48.39 -77.79
C LEU A 17 -6.56 -47.30 -76.76
N LEU A 18 -7.59 -46.74 -76.14
CA LEU A 18 -7.55 -45.76 -75.05
C LEU A 18 -6.97 -46.42 -73.78
N GLY A 19 -5.74 -46.09 -73.41
CA GLY A 19 -5.10 -46.53 -72.16
C GLY A 19 -4.93 -45.35 -71.21
N VAL A 20 -5.99 -44.98 -70.49
CA VAL A 20 -5.86 -44.14 -69.28
C VAL A 20 -5.15 -45.00 -68.25
N ALA A 21 -3.84 -44.83 -68.12
CA ALA A 21 -3.07 -45.43 -67.05
C ALA A 21 -3.64 -44.92 -65.72
N ALA A 22 -4.31 -45.80 -65.00
CA ALA A 22 -4.66 -45.60 -63.60
C ALA A 22 -3.36 -45.45 -62.82
N LEU A 23 -2.90 -44.21 -62.68
CA LEU A 23 -1.97 -43.86 -61.63
C LEU A 23 -2.64 -44.30 -60.32
N PRO A 24 -1.99 -45.11 -59.46
CA PRO A 24 -2.55 -45.43 -58.17
C PRO A 24 -2.81 -44.10 -57.45
N GLY A 25 -4.10 -43.75 -57.30
CA GLY A 25 -4.48 -42.57 -56.54
C GLY A 25 -3.88 -42.71 -55.15
N ALA A 26 -3.13 -41.69 -54.71
CA ALA A 26 -2.60 -41.67 -53.36
C ALA A 26 -3.76 -41.98 -52.40
N ALA A 27 -3.69 -43.14 -51.73
CA ALA A 27 -4.74 -43.56 -50.82
C ALA A 27 -4.89 -42.45 -49.77
N ARG A 28 -6.12 -41.92 -49.63
CA ARG A 28 -6.40 -40.86 -48.67
C ARG A 28 -6.08 -41.41 -47.27
N ALA A 29 -5.43 -40.60 -46.45
CA ALA A 29 -5.27 -40.85 -45.02
C ALA A 29 -6.62 -41.25 -44.42
N ALA A 30 -6.69 -42.44 -43.80
CA ALA A 30 -7.88 -42.87 -43.08
C ALA A 30 -7.74 -42.56 -41.59
N ASP A 31 -8.82 -42.12 -40.98
CA ASP A 31 -8.95 -42.07 -39.52
C ASP A 31 -9.46 -43.43 -39.06
N CYS A 32 -8.66 -44.11 -38.24
CA CYS A 32 -8.94 -45.44 -37.71
C CYS A 32 -9.16 -45.34 -36.20
N ASN A 33 -10.39 -45.54 -35.74
CA ASN A 33 -10.72 -45.55 -34.32
C ASN A 33 -10.47 -46.92 -33.70
N TRP A 34 -9.86 -46.89 -32.53
CA TRP A 34 -9.65 -48.05 -31.69
C TRP A 34 -10.99 -48.58 -31.16
N ASN A 35 -11.32 -49.83 -31.48
CA ASN A 35 -12.49 -50.53 -30.94
C ASN A 35 -12.09 -51.75 -30.07
N GLY A 36 -10.78 -51.97 -29.88
CA GLY A 36 -10.25 -53.09 -29.11
C GLY A 36 -10.54 -52.98 -27.61
N SER A 37 -10.59 -54.13 -26.93
CA SER A 37 -10.67 -54.18 -25.47
C SER A 37 -9.42 -53.58 -24.81
N VAL A 38 -9.49 -53.26 -23.52
CA VAL A 38 -8.31 -52.84 -22.73
C VAL A 38 -7.21 -53.90 -22.85
N GLY A 39 -6.04 -53.51 -23.36
CA GLY A 39 -4.90 -54.42 -23.58
C GLY A 39 -4.92 -55.17 -24.91
N GLY A 40 -5.79 -54.79 -25.86
CA GLY A 40 -5.76 -55.32 -27.22
C GLY A 40 -4.46 -54.96 -27.94
N ASN A 41 -3.95 -55.86 -28.79
CA ASN A 41 -2.73 -55.62 -29.56
C ASN A 41 -2.99 -54.61 -30.69
N PHE A 42 -2.19 -53.54 -30.76
CA PHE A 42 -2.25 -52.49 -31.78
C PHE A 42 -2.16 -53.05 -33.21
N ALA A 43 -1.38 -54.13 -33.41
CA ALA A 43 -1.16 -54.76 -34.71
C ALA A 43 -2.28 -55.72 -35.16
N THR A 44 -3.37 -55.85 -34.40
CA THR A 44 -4.51 -56.68 -34.80
C THR A 44 -5.52 -55.83 -35.56
N ALA A 45 -5.73 -56.10 -36.85
CA ALA A 45 -6.67 -55.37 -37.71
C ALA A 45 -8.11 -55.32 -37.15
N ALA A 46 -8.55 -56.37 -36.45
CA ALA A 46 -9.88 -56.43 -35.84
C ALA A 46 -10.10 -55.43 -34.70
N ASN A 47 -9.03 -54.82 -34.16
CA ASN A 47 -9.10 -53.80 -33.10
C ASN A 47 -9.28 -52.37 -33.65
N TRP A 48 -9.45 -52.22 -34.97
CA TRP A 48 -9.64 -50.94 -35.66
C TRP A 48 -10.93 -50.96 -36.47
N ASP A 49 -11.71 -49.89 -36.39
CA ASP A 49 -12.98 -49.74 -37.13
C ASP A 49 -12.78 -49.69 -38.65
N CYS A 50 -11.62 -49.23 -39.11
CA CYS A 50 -11.22 -49.20 -40.52
C CYS A 50 -10.86 -50.58 -41.09
N GLY A 51 -10.93 -51.65 -40.27
CA GLY A 51 -10.74 -53.04 -40.67
C GLY A 51 -9.30 -53.42 -41.02
N ARG A 52 -8.34 -52.54 -40.74
CA ARG A 52 -6.89 -52.72 -40.98
C ARG A 52 -6.09 -52.03 -39.88
N VAL A 53 -4.82 -52.41 -39.75
CA VAL A 53 -3.89 -51.70 -38.85
C VAL A 53 -3.54 -50.32 -39.46
N PRO A 54 -3.60 -49.21 -38.70
CA PRO A 54 -3.20 -47.89 -39.18
C PRO A 54 -1.77 -47.90 -39.70
N GLY A 55 -1.57 -47.46 -40.94
CA GLY A 55 -0.26 -47.34 -41.58
C GLY A 55 0.33 -45.92 -41.45
N THR A 56 1.46 -45.69 -42.12
CA THR A 56 2.22 -44.42 -42.07
C THR A 56 1.49 -43.19 -42.62
N THR A 57 0.34 -43.37 -43.27
CA THR A 57 -0.51 -42.28 -43.77
C THR A 57 -1.81 -42.12 -42.98
N ASP A 58 -2.12 -43.05 -42.09
CA ASP A 58 -3.38 -43.08 -41.34
C ASP A 58 -3.25 -42.35 -39.98
N THR A 59 -4.39 -42.00 -39.41
CA THR A 59 -4.52 -41.47 -38.04
C THR A 59 -5.10 -42.56 -37.14
N ALA A 60 -4.32 -43.00 -36.14
CA ALA A 60 -4.78 -43.93 -35.12
C ALA A 60 -5.44 -43.16 -33.96
N ILE A 61 -6.74 -43.32 -33.75
CA ILE A 61 -7.51 -42.61 -32.72
C ILE A 61 -7.87 -43.58 -31.59
N ILE A 62 -7.34 -43.36 -30.40
CA ILE A 62 -7.65 -44.13 -29.19
C ILE A 62 -8.53 -43.26 -28.30
N SER A 63 -9.84 -43.35 -28.49
CA SER A 63 -10.83 -42.55 -27.75
C SER A 63 -11.15 -43.11 -26.36
N THR A 64 -10.99 -44.42 -26.17
CA THR A 64 -11.22 -45.14 -24.90
C THR A 64 -10.31 -46.37 -24.81
N GLY A 65 -10.18 -46.94 -23.62
CA GLY A 65 -9.47 -48.20 -23.41
C GLY A 65 -7.94 -48.07 -23.48
N ARG A 66 -7.26 -49.18 -23.80
CA ARG A 66 -5.79 -49.23 -23.90
C ARG A 66 -5.35 -50.07 -25.09
N ALA A 67 -4.51 -49.50 -25.97
CA ALA A 67 -3.87 -50.23 -27.06
C ALA A 67 -2.43 -50.62 -26.69
N ASP A 68 -2.08 -51.90 -26.82
CA ASP A 68 -0.75 -52.42 -26.49
C ASP A 68 0.08 -52.64 -27.78
N VAL A 69 1.21 -51.96 -27.92
CA VAL A 69 2.18 -52.11 -29.02
C VAL A 69 3.31 -53.04 -28.58
N SER A 70 3.25 -54.30 -29.00
CA SER A 70 4.21 -55.35 -28.63
C SER A 70 5.20 -55.72 -29.73
N SER A 71 5.02 -55.21 -30.95
CA SER A 71 5.87 -55.46 -32.12
C SER A 71 6.15 -54.18 -32.90
N THR A 72 7.20 -54.19 -33.73
CA THR A 72 7.59 -53.01 -34.51
C THR A 72 6.47 -52.58 -35.47
N THR A 73 5.97 -51.37 -35.28
CA THR A 73 4.81 -50.83 -36.02
C THR A 73 5.05 -49.36 -36.36
N SER A 74 4.45 -48.87 -37.45
CA SER A 74 4.56 -47.48 -37.90
C SER A 74 3.19 -46.93 -38.24
N THR A 75 2.85 -45.76 -37.74
CA THR A 75 1.59 -45.05 -38.04
C THR A 75 1.87 -43.59 -38.33
N GLY A 76 1.00 -42.93 -39.11
CA GLY A 76 1.16 -41.52 -39.48
C GLY A 76 0.98 -40.63 -38.25
N SER A 77 -0.26 -40.53 -37.78
CA SER A 77 -0.57 -39.79 -36.54
C SER A 77 -1.23 -40.68 -35.50
N VAL A 78 -1.08 -40.31 -34.22
CA VAL A 78 -1.76 -40.96 -33.10
C VAL A 78 -2.47 -39.89 -32.28
N GLN A 79 -3.74 -40.13 -31.96
CA GLN A 79 -4.53 -39.31 -31.06
C GLN A 79 -5.01 -40.16 -29.89
N ILE A 80 -4.75 -39.72 -28.66
CA ILE A 80 -5.15 -40.41 -27.43
C ILE A 80 -6.03 -39.45 -26.64
N ALA A 81 -7.29 -39.84 -26.39
CA ALA A 81 -8.22 -39.05 -25.61
C ALA A 81 -7.92 -39.13 -24.10
N SER A 82 -8.54 -38.24 -23.32
CA SER A 82 -8.50 -38.34 -21.87
C SER A 82 -9.13 -39.65 -21.39
N GLY A 83 -8.47 -40.34 -20.45
CA GLY A 83 -8.90 -41.66 -19.95
C GLY A 83 -8.53 -42.86 -20.86
N ALA A 84 -8.01 -42.61 -22.07
CA ALA A 84 -7.44 -43.64 -22.92
C ALA A 84 -5.94 -43.83 -22.66
N ALA A 85 -5.39 -44.96 -23.11
CA ALA A 85 -3.98 -45.26 -22.98
C ALA A 85 -3.37 -45.96 -24.20
N LEU A 86 -2.07 -45.75 -24.39
CA LEU A 86 -1.22 -46.49 -25.30
C LEU A 86 -0.07 -47.09 -24.50
N ARG A 87 0.13 -48.41 -24.59
CA ARG A 87 1.25 -49.06 -23.91
C ARG A 87 2.19 -49.68 -24.91
N GLN A 88 3.40 -49.16 -24.99
CA GLN A 88 4.44 -49.71 -25.85
C GLN A 88 5.29 -50.70 -25.03
N THR A 89 5.02 -51.99 -25.18
CA THR A 89 5.64 -53.07 -24.37
C THR A 89 6.80 -53.76 -25.07
N GLY A 90 6.89 -53.67 -26.40
CA GLY A 90 7.94 -54.32 -27.20
C GLY A 90 8.13 -53.69 -28.58
N GLY A 91 9.25 -54.00 -29.23
CA GLY A 91 9.60 -53.47 -30.55
C GLY A 91 9.84 -51.95 -30.60
N VAL A 92 9.72 -51.39 -31.81
CA VAL A 92 9.83 -49.94 -32.06
C VAL A 92 8.49 -49.42 -32.60
N PHE A 93 7.87 -48.46 -31.92
CA PHE A 93 6.66 -47.80 -32.42
C PHE A 93 7.01 -46.47 -33.08
N THR A 94 6.81 -46.34 -34.39
CA THR A 94 7.17 -45.13 -35.15
C THR A 94 5.95 -44.25 -35.43
N VAL A 95 6.04 -42.96 -35.11
CA VAL A 95 4.97 -41.97 -35.35
C VAL A 95 5.51 -40.73 -36.07
N SER A 96 4.65 -40.03 -36.83
CA SER A 96 4.96 -38.72 -37.43
C SER A 96 4.28 -37.55 -36.70
N ALA A 97 3.15 -37.80 -36.01
CA ALA A 97 2.48 -36.81 -35.15
C ALA A 97 1.81 -37.48 -33.95
N LEU A 98 1.74 -36.78 -32.81
CA LEU A 98 1.16 -37.32 -31.58
C LEU A 98 0.33 -36.25 -30.84
N VAL A 99 -0.96 -36.54 -30.63
CA VAL A 99 -1.83 -35.80 -29.71
C VAL A 99 -2.10 -36.71 -28.52
N ASN A 100 -1.55 -36.39 -27.36
CA ASN A 100 -1.69 -37.17 -26.14
C ASN A 100 -2.47 -36.39 -25.09
N ASN A 101 -3.73 -36.78 -24.83
CA ASN A 101 -4.52 -36.31 -23.70
C ASN A 101 -4.73 -37.40 -22.63
N GLY A 102 -4.14 -38.59 -22.83
CA GLY A 102 -4.28 -39.76 -21.98
C GLY A 102 -2.95 -40.20 -21.38
N LEU A 103 -2.75 -41.52 -21.29
CA LEU A 103 -1.52 -42.13 -20.78
C LEU A 103 -0.75 -42.84 -21.90
N ILE A 104 0.55 -42.57 -22.03
CA ILE A 104 1.47 -43.39 -22.81
C ILE A 104 2.44 -44.08 -21.85
N ASP A 105 2.41 -45.41 -21.78
CA ASP A 105 3.37 -46.19 -20.98
C ASP A 105 4.40 -46.85 -21.91
N VAL A 106 5.67 -46.46 -21.80
CA VAL A 106 6.76 -46.85 -22.69
C VAL A 106 7.71 -47.78 -21.94
N THR A 107 7.70 -49.07 -22.29
CA THR A 107 8.63 -50.09 -21.79
C THR A 107 9.67 -50.52 -22.84
N GLY A 108 9.44 -50.25 -24.14
CA GLY A 108 10.41 -50.44 -25.21
C GLY A 108 10.85 -49.11 -25.85
N SER A 109 10.72 -48.95 -27.17
CA SER A 109 11.10 -47.70 -27.86
C SER A 109 9.93 -47.04 -28.59
N LEU A 110 9.67 -45.77 -28.27
CA LEU A 110 8.89 -44.87 -29.12
C LEU A 110 9.86 -44.15 -30.05
N ARG A 111 9.57 -44.09 -31.35
CA ARG A 111 10.44 -43.54 -32.39
C ARG A 111 9.69 -42.48 -33.18
N ALA A 112 10.39 -41.40 -33.50
CA ALA A 112 9.93 -40.43 -34.47
C ALA A 112 10.31 -40.87 -35.88
N THR A 113 9.49 -40.51 -36.86
CA THR A 113 9.80 -40.74 -38.27
C THR A 113 11.08 -39.99 -38.65
N THR A 114 12.01 -40.66 -39.32
CA THR A 114 13.31 -40.06 -39.72
C THR A 114 13.10 -38.78 -40.53
N GLY A 115 13.82 -37.70 -40.18
CA GLY A 115 13.73 -36.39 -40.83
C GLY A 115 12.46 -35.59 -40.52
N ALA A 116 11.52 -36.14 -39.76
CA ALA A 116 10.27 -35.46 -39.42
C ALA A 116 10.42 -34.56 -38.18
N THR A 117 9.62 -33.49 -38.16
CA THR A 117 9.31 -32.73 -36.95
C THR A 117 8.12 -33.39 -36.27
N VAL A 118 8.32 -33.95 -35.08
CA VAL A 118 7.22 -34.53 -34.29
C VAL A 118 6.83 -33.57 -33.18
N ILE A 119 5.57 -33.20 -33.15
CA ILE A 119 4.97 -32.41 -32.07
C ILE A 119 4.11 -33.36 -31.24
N VAL A 120 4.40 -33.44 -29.94
CA VAL A 120 3.59 -34.11 -28.93
C VAL A 120 2.73 -33.05 -28.27
N SER A 121 1.47 -32.95 -28.68
CA SER A 121 0.50 -31.97 -28.17
C SER A 121 -0.50 -32.61 -27.21
N GLY A 122 -1.34 -31.80 -26.56
CA GLY A 122 -2.33 -32.25 -25.57
C GLY A 122 -1.86 -32.10 -24.12
N THR A 123 -2.58 -32.73 -23.18
CA THR A 123 -2.36 -32.61 -21.72
C THR A 123 -2.01 -33.93 -21.01
N GLY A 124 -1.65 -34.96 -21.77
CA GLY A 124 -1.44 -36.32 -21.28
C GLY A 124 -0.08 -36.54 -20.63
N THR A 125 0.08 -37.74 -20.08
CA THR A 125 1.30 -38.20 -19.40
C THR A 125 1.99 -39.29 -20.21
N ILE A 126 3.32 -39.22 -20.31
CA ILE A 126 4.19 -40.27 -20.83
C ILE A 126 4.98 -40.84 -19.65
N VAL A 127 4.84 -42.14 -19.38
CA VAL A 127 5.56 -42.85 -18.31
C VAL A 127 6.60 -43.75 -18.95
N LEU A 128 7.83 -43.64 -18.48
CA LEU A 128 8.98 -44.40 -18.93
C LEU A 128 9.22 -45.54 -17.94
N ALA A 129 9.01 -46.79 -18.37
CA ALA A 129 8.84 -47.95 -17.48
C ALA A 129 10.14 -48.51 -16.87
N ASN A 130 11.18 -47.69 -16.72
CA ASN A 130 12.40 -47.99 -15.98
C ASN A 130 13.25 -49.15 -16.55
N ALA A 131 13.06 -49.54 -17.81
CA ALA A 131 13.88 -50.56 -18.46
C ALA A 131 15.16 -49.95 -19.09
N ALA A 132 16.28 -50.66 -19.01
CA ALA A 132 17.62 -50.19 -19.43
C ALA A 132 17.69 -49.66 -20.88
N ASN A 133 16.87 -50.22 -21.75
CA ASN A 133 16.87 -49.93 -23.18
C ASN A 133 15.63 -49.13 -23.61
N THR A 134 14.90 -48.54 -22.65
CA THR A 134 13.77 -47.67 -22.98
C THR A 134 14.32 -46.40 -23.61
N VAL A 135 13.83 -46.05 -24.80
CA VAL A 135 14.18 -44.79 -25.45
C VAL A 135 12.91 -44.08 -25.90
N LEU A 136 12.75 -42.85 -25.42
CA LEU A 136 11.73 -41.93 -25.92
C LEU A 136 12.32 -41.13 -27.09
N PHE A 137 11.76 -41.37 -28.28
CA PHE A 137 12.17 -40.81 -29.56
C PHE A 137 13.60 -41.18 -29.97
N ASN A 138 13.83 -42.48 -30.24
CA ASN A 138 15.06 -42.95 -30.86
C ASN A 138 15.03 -42.72 -32.39
N GLY A 139 16.08 -42.16 -33.00
CA GLY A 139 16.25 -42.05 -34.45
C GLY A 139 16.34 -40.60 -34.95
N SER A 140 16.94 -40.42 -36.14
CA SER A 140 17.32 -39.15 -36.80
C SER A 140 16.14 -38.23 -37.16
N ALA A 141 15.26 -37.94 -36.22
CA ALA A 141 14.22 -36.94 -36.36
C ALA A 141 14.88 -35.55 -36.44
N SER A 142 14.30 -34.67 -37.26
CA SER A 142 14.83 -33.31 -37.38
C SER A 142 14.55 -32.50 -36.12
N SER A 143 13.40 -32.70 -35.45
CA SER A 143 13.08 -32.08 -34.16
C SER A 143 11.90 -32.73 -33.44
N ILE A 144 11.96 -32.82 -32.11
CA ILE A 144 10.84 -33.21 -31.25
C ILE A 144 10.39 -32.00 -30.43
N THR A 145 9.09 -31.72 -30.38
CA THR A 145 8.50 -30.73 -29.47
C THR A 145 7.58 -31.43 -28.47
N LEU A 146 7.86 -31.29 -27.18
CA LEU A 146 6.93 -31.66 -26.11
C LEU A 146 6.09 -30.42 -25.76
N GLY A 147 4.79 -30.46 -26.03
CA GLY A 147 3.90 -29.33 -25.77
C GLY A 147 3.73 -29.01 -24.28
N ALA A 148 3.31 -27.78 -23.97
CA ALA A 148 3.26 -27.26 -22.60
C ALA A 148 2.38 -28.05 -21.62
N GLY A 149 1.36 -28.76 -22.12
CA GLY A 149 0.50 -29.63 -21.30
C GLY A 149 1.06 -31.03 -21.06
N GLN A 150 2.16 -31.43 -21.71
CA GLN A 150 2.71 -32.78 -21.58
C GLN A 150 3.53 -32.96 -20.30
N THR A 151 3.43 -34.14 -19.71
CA THR A 151 4.29 -34.57 -18.61
C THR A 151 4.99 -35.88 -18.96
N VAL A 152 6.32 -35.92 -18.84
CA VAL A 152 7.15 -37.11 -19.00
C VAL A 152 7.68 -37.52 -17.63
N LEU A 153 7.39 -38.74 -17.20
CA LEU A 153 7.78 -39.33 -15.93
C LEU A 153 8.60 -40.61 -16.15
N GLY A 154 9.34 -41.06 -15.16
CA GLY A 154 9.99 -42.37 -15.17
C GLY A 154 11.52 -42.32 -15.23
N SER A 155 12.11 -43.36 -15.80
CA SER A 155 13.55 -43.43 -16.10
C SER A 155 13.81 -44.12 -17.44
N ALA A 156 14.55 -43.45 -18.33
CA ALA A 156 14.90 -43.90 -19.68
C ALA A 156 15.91 -42.96 -20.33
N ARG A 157 16.28 -43.26 -21.57
CA ARG A 157 16.97 -42.30 -22.46
C ARG A 157 15.95 -41.50 -23.27
N ILE A 158 16.21 -40.22 -23.47
CA ILE A 158 15.46 -39.35 -24.39
C ILE A 158 16.42 -38.94 -25.52
N LEU A 159 15.98 -39.13 -26.77
CA LEU A 159 16.71 -38.87 -28.01
C LEU A 159 17.96 -39.72 -28.31
N ALA A 160 18.80 -40.05 -27.33
CA ALA A 160 19.99 -40.91 -27.52
C ALA A 160 20.91 -40.46 -28.68
N ASN A 161 21.22 -39.16 -28.74
CA ASN A 161 22.01 -38.45 -29.76
C ASN A 161 21.40 -38.50 -31.17
N ALA A 162 20.06 -38.52 -31.27
CA ALA A 162 19.37 -38.73 -32.54
C ALA A 162 18.45 -37.58 -33.01
N GLY A 163 18.34 -36.46 -32.29
CA GLY A 163 17.53 -35.32 -32.74
C GLY A 163 17.63 -34.11 -31.82
N ILE A 164 16.91 -33.02 -32.12
CA ILE A 164 16.84 -31.84 -31.24
C ILE A 164 15.52 -31.81 -30.46
N LEU A 165 15.52 -31.26 -29.25
CA LEU A 165 14.37 -31.20 -28.34
C LEU A 165 13.92 -29.77 -28.08
N ASN A 166 12.65 -29.48 -28.30
CA ASN A 166 11.97 -28.31 -27.76
C ASN A 166 11.04 -28.77 -26.62
N ASN A 167 11.48 -28.64 -25.37
CA ASN A 167 10.70 -29.02 -24.21
C ASN A 167 9.87 -27.84 -23.72
N GLN A 168 8.55 -27.87 -23.90
CA GLN A 168 7.64 -26.89 -23.35
C GLN A 168 6.86 -27.41 -22.14
N GLY A 169 6.82 -28.74 -21.97
CA GLY A 169 6.14 -29.42 -20.86
C GLY A 169 7.06 -29.72 -19.68
N THR A 170 6.68 -30.72 -18.88
CA THR A 170 7.48 -31.18 -17.73
C THR A 170 8.16 -32.51 -18.05
N ILE A 171 9.47 -32.59 -17.84
CA ILE A 171 10.21 -33.85 -17.77
C ILE A 171 10.68 -33.99 -16.32
N ARG A 172 10.21 -35.03 -15.64
CA ARG A 172 10.56 -35.32 -14.25
C ARG A 172 11.06 -36.75 -14.12
N SER A 173 12.27 -36.92 -13.59
CA SER A 173 12.78 -38.25 -13.28
C SER A 173 12.06 -38.82 -12.05
N THR A 174 11.51 -40.02 -12.22
CA THR A 174 10.85 -40.76 -11.15
C THR A 174 11.19 -42.23 -11.29
N GLY A 175 11.59 -42.90 -10.22
CA GLY A 175 11.82 -44.35 -10.25
C GLY A 175 13.23 -44.72 -9.79
N PRO A 176 13.71 -45.94 -10.10
CA PRO A 176 14.97 -46.45 -9.55
C PRO A 176 16.22 -46.08 -10.37
N ARG A 177 16.08 -45.47 -11.55
CA ARG A 177 17.18 -45.16 -12.47
C ARG A 177 17.10 -43.72 -12.97
N GLU A 178 18.16 -43.26 -13.63
CA GLU A 178 18.22 -41.91 -14.18
C GLU A 178 17.34 -41.71 -15.43
N ILE A 179 16.86 -40.48 -15.65
CA ILE A 179 16.54 -40.00 -17.00
C ILE A 179 17.83 -39.45 -17.63
N ASN A 180 18.15 -39.92 -18.82
CA ASN A 180 19.31 -39.44 -19.58
C ASN A 180 18.83 -38.76 -20.86
N ILE A 181 18.99 -37.44 -20.94
CA ILE A 181 18.61 -36.62 -22.09
C ILE A 181 19.86 -36.38 -22.93
N ASP A 182 19.82 -36.83 -24.18
CA ASP A 182 20.98 -36.83 -25.07
C ASP A 182 20.54 -36.30 -26.45
N PRO A 183 20.36 -34.98 -26.61
CA PRO A 183 20.05 -34.37 -27.89
C PRO A 183 21.26 -34.42 -28.83
N LEU A 184 21.00 -34.22 -30.12
CA LEU A 184 22.01 -34.10 -31.15
C LEU A 184 22.88 -32.85 -30.92
N GLY A 185 24.18 -33.00 -31.12
CA GLY A 185 25.15 -31.89 -31.15
C GLY A 185 26.29 -32.07 -30.16
N THR A 186 27.24 -31.13 -30.20
CA THR A 186 28.32 -31.04 -29.20
C THR A 186 27.99 -29.93 -28.19
N ALA A 187 28.86 -29.74 -27.19
CA ALA A 187 28.78 -28.58 -26.30
C ALA A 187 28.73 -27.25 -27.06
N SER A 188 29.32 -27.15 -28.25
CA SER A 188 29.30 -25.93 -29.08
C SER A 188 28.03 -25.77 -29.94
N GLY A 189 27.09 -26.72 -29.85
CA GLY A 189 25.82 -26.70 -30.57
C GLY A 189 25.84 -27.31 -31.96
N LEU A 190 25.02 -26.76 -32.85
CA LEU A 190 24.65 -27.31 -34.17
C LEU A 190 24.86 -26.34 -35.35
N SER A 191 25.61 -25.26 -35.15
CA SER A 191 25.94 -24.25 -36.18
C SER A 191 24.72 -23.72 -36.96
N GLY A 192 23.61 -23.45 -36.26
CA GLY A 192 22.37 -22.91 -36.86
C GLY A 192 21.30 -23.96 -37.23
N ALA A 193 21.60 -25.26 -37.07
CA ALA A 193 20.65 -26.35 -37.32
C ALA A 193 19.83 -26.77 -36.08
N GLY A 194 19.97 -26.06 -34.96
CA GLY A 194 19.33 -26.35 -33.68
C GLY A 194 18.04 -25.55 -33.40
N VAL A 195 17.68 -25.52 -32.12
CA VAL A 195 16.56 -24.78 -31.52
C VAL A 195 17.06 -23.58 -30.70
N GLY A 196 16.13 -22.80 -30.14
CA GLY A 196 16.42 -21.66 -29.28
C GLY A 196 16.70 -20.36 -30.03
N THR A 197 17.16 -19.33 -29.30
CA THR A 197 17.28 -17.94 -29.79
C THR A 197 18.19 -17.82 -31.00
N ASN A 198 19.29 -18.57 -31.03
CA ASN A 198 20.27 -18.56 -32.12
C ASN A 198 20.19 -19.80 -33.02
N ARG A 199 19.15 -20.63 -32.84
CA ARG A 199 19.01 -21.92 -33.53
C ARG A 199 20.27 -22.78 -33.44
N ASN A 200 20.96 -22.76 -32.30
CA ASN A 200 22.22 -23.48 -32.12
C ASN A 200 22.11 -24.61 -31.09
N ALA A 201 21.10 -24.59 -30.23
CA ALA A 201 20.96 -25.56 -29.15
C ALA A 201 20.42 -26.90 -29.66
N GLY A 202 20.93 -28.01 -29.13
CA GLY A 202 20.32 -29.33 -29.29
C GLY A 202 19.06 -29.46 -28.43
N LEU A 203 18.96 -28.72 -27.32
CA LEU A 203 17.76 -28.63 -26.49
C LEU A 203 17.40 -27.18 -26.18
N TYR A 204 16.14 -26.81 -26.41
CA TYR A 204 15.53 -25.57 -25.92
C TYR A 204 14.44 -25.90 -24.91
N ASN A 205 14.61 -25.46 -23.67
CA ASN A 205 13.68 -25.66 -22.58
C ASN A 205 12.84 -24.40 -22.36
N THR A 206 11.54 -24.47 -22.62
CA THR A 206 10.54 -23.49 -22.19
C THR A 206 9.63 -24.01 -21.07
N GLY A 207 9.80 -25.27 -20.66
CA GLY A 207 9.06 -25.92 -19.58
C GLY A 207 9.94 -26.23 -18.38
N SER A 208 9.82 -27.45 -17.84
CA SER A 208 10.54 -27.89 -16.64
C SER A 208 11.35 -29.16 -16.86
N LEU A 209 12.60 -29.16 -16.40
CA LEU A 209 13.48 -30.31 -16.24
C LEU A 209 13.72 -30.53 -14.75
N ILE A 210 13.23 -31.65 -14.21
CA ILE A 210 13.24 -31.88 -12.75
C ILE A 210 13.86 -33.24 -12.43
N ALA A 211 14.97 -33.23 -11.70
CA ALA A 211 15.48 -34.43 -11.05
C ALA A 211 14.67 -34.72 -9.79
N GLY A 212 13.65 -35.57 -9.88
CA GLY A 212 12.71 -35.84 -8.78
C GLY A 212 13.22 -36.94 -7.85
N THR A 213 12.60 -38.12 -7.90
CA THR A 213 13.00 -39.25 -7.02
C THR A 213 14.18 -40.06 -7.55
N SER A 214 14.67 -39.74 -8.75
CA SER A 214 15.93 -40.27 -9.29
C SER A 214 16.75 -39.20 -10.00
N GLN A 215 18.00 -39.54 -10.36
CA GLN A 215 18.89 -38.63 -11.06
C GLN A 215 18.39 -38.25 -12.45
N MET A 216 18.82 -37.09 -12.94
CA MET A 216 18.66 -36.67 -14.32
C MET A 216 20.02 -36.25 -14.88
N SER A 217 20.37 -36.77 -16.06
CA SER A 217 21.62 -36.45 -16.74
C SER A 217 21.33 -35.80 -18.10
N LEU A 218 22.06 -34.74 -18.40
CA LEU A 218 22.08 -34.05 -19.69
C LEU A 218 23.39 -34.43 -20.38
N ALA A 219 23.37 -35.51 -21.16
CA ALA A 219 24.58 -36.24 -21.55
C ALA A 219 25.43 -35.57 -22.64
N GLY A 220 24.80 -34.83 -23.56
CA GLY A 220 25.46 -34.18 -24.69
C GLY A 220 24.69 -33.00 -25.26
N GLY A 221 25.37 -32.15 -26.05
CA GLY A 221 24.75 -31.05 -26.79
C GLY A 221 24.76 -29.69 -26.09
N LEU A 222 24.42 -28.64 -26.83
CA LEU A 222 24.19 -27.30 -26.27
C LEU A 222 22.74 -27.16 -25.81
N TYR A 223 22.53 -26.64 -24.62
CA TYR A 223 21.24 -26.44 -23.97
C TYR A 223 20.96 -24.94 -23.86
N GLU A 224 19.72 -24.57 -24.09
CA GLU A 224 19.21 -23.23 -23.83
C GLU A 224 17.98 -23.32 -22.93
N ASN A 225 18.00 -22.59 -21.81
CA ASN A 225 16.86 -22.44 -20.93
C ASN A 225 16.18 -21.11 -21.23
N SER A 226 14.86 -21.09 -21.41
CA SER A 226 14.12 -19.83 -21.56
C SER A 226 13.99 -19.11 -20.21
N LYS A 227 13.57 -17.84 -20.23
CA LYS A 227 13.45 -17.00 -19.03
C LYS A 227 12.60 -17.64 -17.91
N ASP A 228 11.46 -18.23 -18.27
CA ASP A 228 10.51 -18.81 -17.30
C ASP A 228 10.70 -20.31 -17.11
N ALA A 229 11.65 -20.91 -17.82
CA ALA A 229 11.87 -22.34 -17.79
C ALA A 229 12.75 -22.77 -16.62
N THR A 230 12.47 -23.96 -16.09
CA THR A 230 13.05 -24.44 -14.85
C THR A 230 13.99 -25.61 -15.09
N MET A 231 15.17 -25.56 -14.47
CA MET A 231 16.05 -26.70 -14.20
C MET A 231 16.14 -26.89 -12.70
N PHE A 232 15.65 -28.02 -12.18
CA PHE A 232 15.49 -28.22 -10.74
C PHE A 232 16.03 -29.58 -10.28
N ALA A 233 17.03 -29.55 -9.40
CA ALA A 233 17.44 -30.71 -8.60
C ALA A 233 16.55 -30.83 -7.36
N ASP A 234 15.52 -31.70 -7.39
CA ASP A 234 14.46 -31.81 -6.37
C ASP A 234 14.54 -33.15 -5.62
N GLY A 235 15.48 -33.24 -4.69
CA GLY A 235 15.79 -34.43 -3.90
C GLY A 235 16.82 -35.36 -4.53
N GLN A 236 17.20 -35.11 -5.79
CA GLN A 236 18.21 -35.86 -6.54
C GLN A 236 19.01 -34.94 -7.47
N ASN A 237 20.09 -35.47 -8.04
CA ASN A 237 21.01 -34.68 -8.87
C ASN A 237 20.49 -34.48 -10.29
N LEU A 238 20.61 -33.24 -10.78
CA LEU A 238 20.50 -32.89 -12.19
C LEU A 238 21.90 -32.52 -12.69
N THR A 239 22.49 -33.36 -13.55
CA THR A 239 23.90 -33.22 -13.94
C THR A 239 24.06 -32.98 -15.43
N MET A 240 24.79 -31.90 -15.78
CA MET A 240 25.30 -31.68 -17.12
C MET A 240 26.59 -32.48 -17.35
N GLY A 241 26.54 -33.42 -18.31
CA GLY A 241 27.67 -34.26 -18.69
C GLY A 241 28.79 -33.48 -19.40
N THR A 242 29.96 -34.10 -19.56
CA THR A 242 31.18 -33.46 -20.10
C THR A 242 31.01 -32.94 -21.53
N ASN A 243 30.14 -33.54 -22.33
CA ASN A 243 29.83 -33.14 -23.70
C ASN A 243 28.62 -32.20 -23.80
N SER A 244 28.11 -31.71 -22.67
CA SER A 244 27.01 -30.76 -22.60
C SER A 244 27.48 -29.36 -22.17
N ALA A 245 26.74 -28.34 -22.60
CA ALA A 245 26.95 -26.96 -22.19
C ALA A 245 25.64 -26.17 -22.18
N LEU A 246 25.57 -25.11 -21.38
CA LEU A 246 24.44 -24.23 -21.22
C LEU A 246 24.75 -22.87 -21.83
N THR A 247 24.07 -22.49 -22.91
CA THR A 247 24.30 -21.19 -23.57
C THR A 247 23.96 -20.01 -22.68
N ASN A 248 23.10 -20.21 -21.67
CA ASN A 248 22.73 -19.18 -20.69
C ASN A 248 23.91 -18.80 -19.78
N LEU A 249 24.90 -19.70 -19.65
CA LEU A 249 26.13 -19.50 -18.90
C LEU A 249 27.27 -19.17 -19.87
N SER A 250 27.46 -17.88 -20.14
CA SER A 250 28.48 -17.37 -21.06
C SER A 250 29.37 -16.36 -20.35
N GLY A 251 30.70 -16.49 -20.47
CA GLY A 251 31.63 -15.52 -19.89
C GLY A 251 31.44 -15.29 -18.39
N ALA A 252 31.18 -16.36 -17.63
CA ALA A 252 30.90 -16.36 -16.20
C ALA A 252 29.59 -15.66 -15.76
N ASN A 253 28.71 -15.33 -16.70
CA ASN A 253 27.39 -14.78 -16.42
C ASN A 253 26.28 -15.79 -16.72
N LEU A 254 25.40 -16.03 -15.73
CA LEU A 254 24.16 -16.78 -15.91
C LEU A 254 23.04 -15.80 -16.25
N SER A 255 22.58 -15.81 -17.50
CA SER A 255 21.88 -14.66 -18.09
C SER A 255 20.35 -14.73 -18.15
N LYS A 256 19.74 -15.92 -18.02
CA LYS A 256 18.28 -16.10 -17.98
C LYS A 256 17.89 -17.50 -17.48
N GLY A 257 16.65 -17.67 -17.03
CA GLY A 257 16.07 -18.96 -16.63
C GLY A 257 15.98 -19.15 -15.11
N VAL A 258 15.28 -20.21 -14.69
CA VAL A 258 15.15 -20.60 -13.29
C VAL A 258 16.00 -21.84 -13.01
N TYR A 259 16.91 -21.71 -12.04
CA TYR A 259 17.85 -22.75 -11.62
C TYR A 259 17.67 -22.99 -10.13
N ALA A 260 17.21 -24.18 -9.78
CA ALA A 260 16.85 -24.50 -8.41
C ALA A 260 17.52 -25.78 -7.92
N SER A 261 17.81 -25.82 -6.62
CA SER A 261 18.18 -27.02 -5.91
C SER A 261 17.47 -27.11 -4.55
N ARG A 262 16.96 -28.30 -4.25
CA ARG A 262 16.38 -28.69 -2.96
C ARG A 262 16.84 -30.11 -2.64
N ALA A 263 17.64 -30.27 -1.59
CA ALA A 263 18.17 -31.57 -1.17
C ALA A 263 18.85 -32.40 -2.30
N GLY A 264 19.50 -31.73 -3.25
CA GLY A 264 20.21 -32.36 -4.37
C GLY A 264 21.24 -31.43 -4.99
N THR A 265 21.97 -31.90 -6.01
CA THR A 265 22.98 -31.09 -6.70
C THR A 265 22.55 -30.77 -8.13
N LEU A 266 22.54 -29.49 -8.49
CA LEU A 266 22.39 -29.03 -9.87
C LEU A 266 23.78 -28.70 -10.45
N THR A 267 24.26 -29.48 -11.41
CA THR A 267 25.54 -29.21 -12.09
C THR A 267 25.30 -28.52 -13.43
N LEU A 268 25.88 -27.33 -13.59
CA LEU A 268 25.85 -26.55 -14.82
C LEU A 268 27.23 -26.51 -15.48
N ARG A 269 27.26 -26.36 -16.80
CA ARG A 269 28.49 -26.36 -17.59
C ARG A 269 28.41 -25.37 -18.73
N THR A 270 29.53 -24.77 -19.11
CA THR A 270 29.66 -23.85 -20.27
C THR A 270 30.40 -24.53 -21.42
N ASP A 271 30.26 -23.99 -22.64
CA ASP A 271 31.01 -24.40 -23.83
C ASP A 271 32.31 -23.61 -24.01
N SER A 272 32.46 -22.47 -23.32
CA SER A 272 33.58 -21.55 -23.45
C SER A 272 34.50 -21.56 -22.23
N GLY A 273 35.51 -22.43 -22.20
CA GLY A 273 36.59 -22.36 -21.20
C GLY A 273 36.14 -22.41 -19.73
N SER A 274 37.05 -22.07 -18.80
CA SER A 274 36.91 -22.09 -17.34
C SER A 274 35.92 -21.06 -16.76
N ALA A 275 34.68 -21.03 -17.25
CA ALA A 275 33.65 -20.15 -16.72
C ALA A 275 32.90 -20.80 -15.56
N PHE A 276 33.10 -20.26 -14.37
CA PHE A 276 32.24 -20.46 -13.19
C PHE A 276 31.18 -19.36 -13.14
N ILE A 277 30.10 -19.54 -12.37
CA ILE A 277 29.11 -18.48 -12.22
C ILE A 277 29.68 -17.40 -11.30
N GLN A 278 30.12 -16.28 -11.89
CA GLN A 278 30.51 -15.08 -11.14
C GLN A 278 29.36 -14.09 -11.02
N SER A 279 28.41 -14.12 -11.96
CA SER A 279 27.26 -13.23 -11.94
C SER A 279 25.94 -13.91 -12.35
N ILE A 280 24.85 -13.42 -11.76
CA ILE A 280 23.47 -13.85 -12.04
C ILE A 280 22.69 -12.66 -12.61
N GLY A 281 22.04 -12.86 -13.76
CA GLY A 281 21.25 -11.85 -14.47
C GLY A 281 22.05 -10.97 -15.42
N THR A 282 21.39 -9.98 -15.99
CA THR A 282 21.91 -8.99 -16.92
C THR A 282 21.66 -7.58 -16.41
N THR A 283 22.07 -6.58 -17.18
CA THR A 283 21.81 -5.17 -16.87
C THR A 283 20.35 -4.76 -17.08
N GLY A 284 19.49 -5.65 -17.59
CA GLY A 284 18.04 -5.41 -17.67
C GLY A 284 17.42 -5.28 -16.28
N THR A 285 16.27 -4.61 -16.15
CA THR A 285 15.60 -4.40 -14.85
C THR A 285 14.53 -5.44 -14.54
N ALA A 286 14.01 -6.14 -15.55
CA ALA A 286 13.00 -7.17 -15.35
C ALA A 286 13.68 -8.48 -14.96
N THR A 287 13.33 -9.05 -13.80
CA THR A 287 13.90 -10.34 -13.35
C THR A 287 13.76 -11.40 -14.44
N ASP A 288 14.89 -11.92 -14.90
CA ASP A 288 14.97 -12.92 -15.96
C ASP A 288 15.77 -14.16 -15.58
N THR A 289 16.53 -14.07 -14.49
CA THR A 289 17.38 -15.15 -13.98
C THR A 289 17.10 -15.32 -12.50
N VAL A 290 16.65 -16.52 -12.12
CA VAL A 290 16.38 -16.87 -10.73
C VAL A 290 17.26 -18.05 -10.35
N VAL A 291 18.02 -17.90 -9.28
CA VAL A 291 18.77 -18.98 -8.64
C VAL A 291 18.17 -19.23 -7.27
N ARG A 292 17.76 -20.47 -6.99
CA ARG A 292 17.14 -20.87 -5.70
C ARG A 292 17.91 -22.01 -5.06
N LEU A 293 18.30 -21.81 -3.81
CA LEU A 293 18.87 -22.83 -2.92
C LEU A 293 17.95 -22.99 -1.71
N SER A 294 17.35 -24.18 -1.57
CA SER A 294 16.36 -24.51 -0.54
C SER A 294 16.84 -25.70 0.30
N GLY A 295 17.02 -25.51 1.61
CA GLY A 295 17.52 -26.55 2.50
C GLY A 295 19.04 -26.64 2.53
N GLU A 296 19.57 -27.10 3.66
CA GLU A 296 21.02 -27.23 3.94
C GLU A 296 21.78 -28.01 2.86
N ALA A 297 21.17 -29.06 2.30
CA ALA A 297 21.79 -29.94 1.32
C ALA A 297 21.67 -29.44 -0.14
N SER A 298 21.09 -28.25 -0.38
CA SER A 298 20.99 -27.72 -1.75
C SER A 298 22.33 -27.18 -2.25
N GLN A 299 22.71 -27.58 -3.46
CA GLN A 299 23.94 -27.16 -4.11
C GLN A 299 23.74 -26.87 -5.60
N ILE A 300 24.41 -25.83 -6.08
CA ILE A 300 24.62 -25.58 -7.50
C ILE A 300 26.12 -25.57 -7.75
N LEU A 301 26.56 -26.45 -8.64
CA LEU A 301 27.96 -26.59 -9.01
C LEU A 301 28.17 -26.14 -10.45
N THR A 302 29.31 -25.52 -10.72
CA THR A 302 29.77 -25.22 -12.07
C THR A 302 31.05 -25.98 -12.35
N GLY A 303 31.04 -26.75 -13.44
CA GLY A 303 32.15 -27.62 -13.80
C GLY A 303 32.83 -27.19 -15.08
N TYR A 304 34.12 -26.90 -15.00
CA TYR A 304 35.01 -26.91 -16.15
C TYR A 304 36.37 -27.46 -15.71
N ASP A 305 36.63 -28.73 -15.99
CA ASP A 305 37.97 -29.15 -16.32
C ASP A 305 38.02 -30.51 -16.99
N VAL A 306 39.05 -30.70 -17.81
CA VAL A 306 39.48 -32.00 -18.37
C VAL A 306 39.88 -33.00 -17.26
N GLY A 307 39.97 -32.53 -16.01
CA GLY A 307 40.22 -33.30 -14.79
C GLY A 307 39.03 -33.42 -13.81
N GLY A 308 37.84 -32.90 -14.14
CA GLY A 308 36.62 -33.15 -13.35
C GLY A 308 36.39 -32.29 -12.10
N ALA A 309 37.14 -31.20 -11.89
CA ALA A 309 36.88 -30.29 -10.77
C ALA A 309 35.61 -29.45 -10.99
N SER A 310 34.81 -29.28 -9.94
CA SER A 310 33.60 -28.44 -9.92
C SER A 310 33.69 -27.47 -8.76
N ASN A 311 33.33 -26.20 -8.99
CA ASN A 311 33.24 -25.20 -7.94
C ASN A 311 31.79 -24.99 -7.54
N ALA A 312 31.57 -24.81 -6.24
CA ALA A 312 30.27 -24.42 -5.73
C ALA A 312 29.94 -22.98 -6.14
N LEU A 313 28.66 -22.64 -6.23
CA LEU A 313 28.22 -21.26 -6.50
C LEU A 313 28.80 -20.30 -5.45
N GLU A 314 28.86 -20.76 -4.21
CA GLU A 314 29.39 -20.08 -3.03
C GLU A 314 30.86 -19.65 -3.19
N GLU A 315 31.64 -20.42 -3.94
CA GLU A 315 33.07 -20.19 -4.13
C GLU A 315 33.36 -19.12 -5.21
N THR A 316 32.38 -18.85 -6.08
CA THR A 316 32.64 -18.13 -7.34
C THR A 316 31.73 -16.94 -7.57
N LEU A 317 30.52 -16.93 -6.99
CA LEU A 317 29.56 -15.85 -7.16
C LEU A 317 30.03 -14.56 -6.48
N SER A 318 30.06 -13.47 -7.23
CA SER A 318 30.43 -12.14 -6.72
C SER A 318 29.38 -11.06 -7.02
N VAL A 319 28.47 -11.27 -7.98
CA VAL A 319 27.50 -10.24 -8.38
C VAL A 319 26.10 -10.79 -8.66
N ILE A 320 25.08 -10.12 -8.13
CA ILE A 320 23.70 -10.20 -8.66
C ILE A 320 23.44 -8.96 -9.49
N ASN A 321 23.26 -9.11 -10.80
CA ASN A 321 22.93 -8.02 -11.70
C ASN A 321 21.46 -7.59 -11.54
N ALA A 322 21.06 -6.50 -12.19
CA ALA A 322 19.74 -5.89 -12.01
C ALA A 322 18.55 -6.82 -12.31
N SER A 323 18.67 -7.71 -13.31
CA SER A 323 17.64 -8.73 -13.60
C SER A 323 17.84 -10.04 -12.84
N GLY A 324 18.90 -10.14 -12.04
CA GLY A 324 19.23 -11.32 -11.27
C GLY A 324 18.44 -11.40 -9.97
N ARG A 325 18.09 -12.62 -9.59
CA ARG A 325 17.48 -12.94 -8.29
C ARG A 325 18.15 -14.17 -7.69
N LEU A 326 18.64 -14.03 -6.46
CA LEU A 326 19.14 -15.12 -5.64
C LEU A 326 18.17 -15.38 -4.48
N GLU A 327 17.77 -16.62 -4.27
CA GLU A 327 16.91 -17.04 -3.17
C GLU A 327 17.64 -18.07 -2.31
N ILE A 328 17.81 -17.75 -1.04
CA ILE A 328 18.45 -18.58 -0.02
C ILE A 328 17.38 -18.85 1.03
N VAL A 329 16.77 -20.04 1.00
CA VAL A 329 15.53 -20.32 1.73
C VAL A 329 15.59 -21.65 2.49
N ASP A 330 14.66 -21.82 3.42
CA ASP A 330 14.40 -23.09 4.11
C ASP A 330 15.63 -23.64 4.85
N GLY A 331 16.27 -22.80 5.69
CA GLY A 331 17.44 -23.21 6.47
C GLY A 331 18.78 -23.22 5.72
N ARG A 332 18.86 -22.64 4.51
CA ARG A 332 20.12 -22.62 3.75
C ARG A 332 21.13 -21.64 4.38
N GLU A 333 22.33 -22.13 4.68
CA GLU A 333 23.48 -21.31 5.11
C GLU A 333 24.41 -20.97 3.94
N PHE A 334 24.25 -19.78 3.35
CA PHE A 334 25.00 -19.40 2.16
C PHE A 334 26.19 -18.49 2.52
N SER A 335 27.41 -19.06 2.51
CA SER A 335 28.64 -18.33 2.77
C SER A 335 29.50 -18.21 1.51
N LEU A 336 29.76 -16.99 1.06
CA LEU A 336 30.63 -16.71 -0.09
C LEU A 336 32.11 -16.74 0.27
N GLY A 337 32.97 -16.87 -0.76
CA GLY A 337 34.43 -16.84 -0.61
C GLY A 337 35.09 -15.46 -0.62
N ASP A 338 34.44 -14.42 -1.16
CA ASP A 338 35.01 -13.08 -1.36
C ASP A 338 33.90 -12.00 -1.36
N ASN A 339 34.23 -10.76 -1.70
CA ASN A 339 33.34 -9.61 -1.87
C ASN A 339 32.11 -9.94 -2.74
N PHE A 340 30.98 -9.33 -2.40
CA PHE A 340 29.73 -9.52 -3.11
C PHE A 340 29.01 -8.20 -3.38
N ALA A 341 28.50 -8.03 -4.60
CA ALA A 341 27.71 -6.88 -5.02
C ALA A 341 26.29 -7.31 -5.42
N ASN A 342 25.28 -6.80 -4.72
CA ASN A 342 23.87 -6.95 -5.10
C ASN A 342 23.37 -5.70 -5.84
N ARG A 343 22.91 -5.88 -7.08
CA ARG A 343 22.19 -4.88 -7.88
C ARG A 343 20.76 -5.31 -8.23
N GLY A 344 20.43 -6.57 -7.99
CA GLY A 344 19.12 -7.16 -8.25
C GLY A 344 18.40 -7.49 -6.95
N ILE A 345 17.99 -8.75 -6.81
CA ILE A 345 17.21 -9.23 -5.68
C ILE A 345 17.95 -10.35 -4.94
N VAL A 346 18.01 -10.24 -3.61
CA VAL A 346 18.35 -11.35 -2.71
C VAL A 346 17.18 -11.58 -1.77
N LEU A 347 16.65 -12.81 -1.74
CA LEU A 347 15.61 -13.26 -0.81
C LEU A 347 16.21 -14.22 0.21
N LEU A 348 15.91 -14.00 1.50
CA LEU A 348 16.33 -14.82 2.63
C LEU A 348 15.13 -15.45 3.33
N GLY A 349 15.24 -16.72 3.73
CA GLY A 349 14.24 -17.42 4.55
C GLY A 349 13.00 -17.89 3.78
N GLY A 350 12.53 -17.12 2.80
CA GLY A 350 11.36 -17.47 1.97
C GLY A 350 10.05 -17.06 2.65
N THR A 351 9.13 -18.01 2.86
CA THR A 351 7.86 -17.78 3.59
C THR A 351 8.06 -17.87 5.09
N ALA A 352 7.23 -17.20 5.91
CA ALA A 352 7.30 -17.22 7.37
C ALA A 352 7.25 -18.62 8.02
N ALA A 353 6.75 -19.64 7.31
CA ALA A 353 6.73 -21.03 7.79
C ALA A 353 8.06 -21.78 7.58
N GLN A 354 8.96 -21.24 6.78
CA GLN A 354 10.27 -21.84 6.48
C GLN A 354 11.31 -21.43 7.52
N VAL A 355 12.29 -22.32 7.70
CA VAL A 355 13.40 -22.11 8.64
C VAL A 355 14.27 -20.92 8.19
N ASP A 356 14.69 -20.12 9.17
CA ASP A 356 15.62 -19.00 9.00
C ASP A 356 16.86 -19.42 8.19
N SER A 357 17.23 -18.60 7.22
CA SER A 357 18.41 -18.80 6.38
C SER A 357 19.51 -17.80 6.72
N SER A 358 20.76 -18.10 6.38
CA SER A 358 21.89 -17.20 6.65
C SER A 358 22.65 -16.82 5.38
N PHE A 359 23.17 -15.59 5.34
CA PHE A 359 24.00 -15.08 4.26
C PHE A 359 25.23 -14.38 4.83
N THR A 360 26.40 -14.87 4.43
CA THR A 360 27.70 -14.34 4.87
C THR A 360 28.65 -14.19 3.69
N THR A 361 29.48 -13.16 3.75
CA THR A 361 30.67 -12.98 2.91
C THR A 361 31.82 -12.51 3.80
N PRO A 362 33.04 -13.06 3.63
CA PRO A 362 34.22 -12.61 4.37
C PRO A 362 34.69 -11.21 3.93
N GLY A 363 34.25 -10.75 2.75
CA GLY A 363 34.59 -9.44 2.20
C GLY A 363 33.52 -8.39 2.47
N THR A 364 33.41 -7.43 1.55
CA THR A 364 32.40 -6.37 1.55
C THR A 364 31.11 -6.86 0.90
N LEU A 365 29.98 -6.61 1.57
CA LEU A 365 28.64 -6.77 0.99
C LEU A 365 28.13 -5.40 0.50
N ALA A 366 28.33 -5.11 -0.78
CA ALA A 366 27.81 -3.89 -1.40
C ALA A 366 26.40 -4.13 -1.94
N ASN A 367 25.44 -3.29 -1.58
CA ASN A 367 24.05 -3.42 -2.01
C ASN A 367 23.51 -2.12 -2.62
N SER A 368 23.02 -2.25 -3.84
CA SER A 368 22.29 -1.23 -4.61
C SER A 368 20.94 -1.74 -5.11
N GLY A 369 20.65 -3.03 -4.88
CA GLY A 369 19.37 -3.67 -5.14
C GLY A 369 18.55 -3.82 -3.87
N THR A 370 17.78 -4.92 -3.79
CA THR A 370 16.97 -5.26 -2.60
C THR A 370 17.45 -6.56 -1.98
N ILE A 371 17.64 -6.54 -0.66
CA ILE A 371 17.77 -7.73 0.17
C ILE A 371 16.55 -7.78 1.09
N PHE A 372 15.79 -8.86 1.09
CA PHE A 372 14.59 -8.96 1.93
C PHE A 372 14.29 -10.38 2.40
N GLY A 373 13.40 -10.50 3.39
CA GLY A 373 12.97 -11.78 3.98
C GLY A 373 13.18 -11.85 5.49
N HIS A 374 13.56 -13.03 5.98
CA HIS A 374 13.92 -13.31 7.38
C HIS A 374 15.18 -14.17 7.47
N GLY A 375 15.79 -14.22 8.66
CA GLY A 375 17.02 -14.94 8.93
C GLY A 375 18.18 -14.02 9.33
N PHE A 376 19.40 -14.35 8.91
CA PHE A 376 20.62 -13.67 9.37
C PHE A 376 21.52 -13.21 8.22
N ILE A 377 21.87 -11.92 8.20
CA ILE A 377 22.93 -11.38 7.35
C ILE A 377 24.15 -11.13 8.23
N GLY A 378 25.12 -12.04 8.17
CA GLY A 378 26.30 -12.01 9.06
C GLY A 378 27.41 -11.06 8.62
N THR A 379 27.25 -10.37 7.49
CA THR A 379 28.20 -9.35 7.02
C THR A 379 27.54 -7.98 7.02
N SER A 380 28.29 -6.96 7.43
CA SER A 380 27.83 -5.56 7.35
C SER A 380 27.49 -5.17 5.91
N VAL A 381 26.29 -4.61 5.72
CA VAL A 381 25.80 -4.21 4.40
C VAL A 381 26.17 -2.75 4.13
N THR A 382 26.89 -2.51 3.03
CA THR A 382 27.12 -1.17 2.48
C THR A 382 26.07 -0.87 1.43
N ASN A 383 24.99 -0.23 1.84
CA ASN A 383 23.86 0.22 1.03
C ASN A 383 24.16 1.56 0.31
N SER A 384 25.27 1.64 -0.43
CA SER A 384 25.59 2.84 -1.20
C SER A 384 26.48 2.52 -2.40
N ILE A 385 25.92 2.66 -3.60
CA ILE A 385 26.66 2.81 -4.85
C ILE A 385 26.11 4.06 -5.51
N SER A 386 26.98 4.93 -6.03
CA SER A 386 26.61 6.19 -6.68
C SER A 386 25.38 6.03 -7.60
N GLY A 387 24.31 6.77 -7.29
CA GLY A 387 23.08 6.79 -8.09
C GLY A 387 21.94 5.84 -7.65
N PHE A 388 22.16 4.92 -6.70
CA PHE A 388 21.12 3.98 -6.22
C PHE A 388 21.16 3.82 -4.69
N SER A 389 19.99 3.84 -4.05
CA SER A 389 19.85 3.51 -2.62
C SER A 389 19.39 2.06 -2.46
N GLY A 390 20.29 1.17 -2.05
CA GLY A 390 19.94 -0.21 -1.72
C GLY A 390 18.93 -0.28 -0.56
N ILE A 391 18.13 -1.34 -0.54
CA ILE A 391 17.15 -1.62 0.52
C ILE A 391 17.53 -2.93 1.20
N VAL A 392 17.50 -2.93 2.53
CA VAL A 392 17.48 -4.13 3.37
C VAL A 392 16.18 -4.13 4.17
N ARG A 393 15.35 -5.15 3.97
CA ARG A 393 13.96 -5.17 4.45
C ARG A 393 13.58 -6.48 5.13
N ALA A 394 13.22 -6.42 6.41
CA ALA A 394 12.50 -7.50 7.06
C ALA A 394 11.06 -7.52 6.52
N SER A 395 10.70 -8.52 5.71
CA SER A 395 9.36 -8.59 5.10
C SER A 395 8.42 -9.54 5.84
N GLU A 396 8.99 -10.56 6.46
CA GLU A 396 8.32 -11.56 7.29
C GLU A 396 9.29 -11.92 8.43
N GLY A 397 8.83 -12.58 9.49
CA GLY A 397 9.70 -13.08 10.57
C GLY A 397 10.67 -12.03 11.16
N THR A 398 11.85 -12.48 11.58
CA THR A 398 12.94 -11.61 12.05
C THR A 398 14.09 -11.64 11.05
N LEU A 399 14.54 -10.48 10.59
CA LEU A 399 15.79 -10.34 9.82
C LEU A 399 16.86 -9.66 10.69
N THR A 400 17.90 -10.40 11.04
CA THR A 400 19.01 -9.91 11.86
C THR A 400 20.19 -9.49 10.98
N LEU A 401 20.71 -8.28 11.20
CA LEU A 401 21.84 -7.71 10.47
C LEU A 401 23.09 -7.63 11.35
N ALA A 402 24.26 -7.86 10.78
CA ALA A 402 25.55 -7.58 11.43
C ALA A 402 26.01 -6.12 11.27
N GLY A 403 25.37 -5.33 10.40
CA GLY A 403 25.68 -3.92 10.19
C GLY A 403 24.96 -3.37 8.97
N LEU A 404 24.75 -2.05 8.93
CA LEU A 404 24.06 -1.37 7.84
C LEU A 404 24.58 0.06 7.68
N THR A 405 25.17 0.39 6.55
CA THR A 405 25.63 1.75 6.23
C THR A 405 25.01 2.24 4.93
N GLY A 406 24.38 3.41 4.95
CA GLY A 406 23.69 3.99 3.79
C GLY A 406 22.31 3.38 3.49
N GLY A 407 21.70 3.81 2.39
CA GLY A 407 20.40 3.36 1.87
C GLY A 407 19.30 3.18 2.91
N THR A 408 18.46 2.16 2.74
CA THR A 408 17.25 1.97 3.58
C THR A 408 17.34 0.70 4.42
N GLY A 409 17.07 0.82 5.72
CA GLY A 409 16.69 -0.29 6.60
C GLY A 409 15.18 -0.24 6.86
N GLN A 410 14.47 -1.36 6.64
CA GLN A 410 13.01 -1.40 6.76
C GLN A 410 12.51 -2.64 7.49
N SER A 411 11.43 -2.51 8.25
CA SER A 411 10.55 -3.63 8.64
C SER A 411 9.12 -3.42 8.13
N ASP A 412 8.52 -4.49 7.62
CA ASP A 412 7.10 -4.55 7.27
C ASP A 412 6.22 -4.89 8.46
N ALA A 413 4.92 -4.62 8.35
CA ALA A 413 3.94 -5.00 9.37
C ALA A 413 4.04 -6.50 9.70
N GLY A 414 4.18 -6.82 10.98
CA GLY A 414 4.35 -8.20 11.46
C GLY A 414 5.77 -8.76 11.38
N ALA A 415 6.73 -8.04 10.78
CA ALA A 415 8.14 -8.42 10.71
C ALA A 415 9.00 -7.63 11.71
N VAL A 416 10.16 -8.17 12.05
CA VAL A 416 11.14 -7.55 12.95
C VAL A 416 12.46 -7.33 12.20
N LEU A 417 12.91 -6.08 12.11
CA LEU A 417 14.29 -5.79 11.76
C LEU A 417 15.12 -5.82 13.05
N ALA A 418 16.15 -6.65 13.12
CA ALA A 418 16.98 -6.80 14.30
C ALA A 418 18.44 -6.42 14.01
N PHE A 419 19.04 -5.67 14.93
CA PHE A 419 20.44 -5.25 14.85
C PHE A 419 21.30 -6.10 15.78
N GLY A 420 22.19 -6.91 15.21
CA GLY A 420 23.25 -7.61 15.91
C GLY A 420 24.38 -6.68 16.31
N THR A 421 25.58 -7.19 16.55
CA THR A 421 26.75 -6.37 16.89
C THR A 421 27.34 -5.73 15.63
N GLY A 422 27.30 -4.40 15.52
CA GLY A 422 27.91 -3.69 14.39
C GLY A 422 27.66 -2.20 14.34
N THR A 423 27.90 -1.61 13.16
CA THR A 423 27.66 -0.19 12.89
C THR A 423 26.38 -0.02 12.07
N TYR A 424 25.52 0.91 12.50
CA TYR A 424 24.24 1.18 11.86
C TYR A 424 24.13 2.68 11.55
N THR A 425 24.32 3.01 10.28
CA THR A 425 24.21 4.36 9.72
C THR A 425 23.30 4.38 8.49
N PRO A 426 22.04 3.89 8.59
CA PRO A 426 21.11 3.92 7.46
C PRO A 426 20.82 5.37 7.06
N ARG A 427 20.58 5.59 5.76
CA ARG A 427 20.08 6.88 5.29
C ARG A 427 18.62 7.05 5.69
N LEU A 428 17.80 6.04 5.41
CA LEU A 428 16.40 5.98 5.78
C LEU A 428 16.15 4.77 6.68
N LEU A 429 15.49 4.98 7.80
CA LEU A 429 15.01 3.91 8.68
C LEU A 429 13.48 3.93 8.70
N VAL A 430 12.84 2.85 8.25
CA VAL A 430 11.37 2.75 8.15
C VAL A 430 10.86 1.56 8.96
N ILE A 431 10.10 1.84 10.02
CA ILE A 431 9.58 0.80 10.92
C ILE A 431 8.05 0.73 10.76
N ASN A 432 7.57 -0.17 9.90
CA ASN A 432 6.15 -0.50 9.80
C ASN A 432 5.77 -1.74 10.65
N GLY A 433 6.76 -2.58 10.98
CA GLY A 433 6.64 -3.66 11.95
C GLY A 433 7.29 -3.28 13.27
N ALA A 434 8.29 -4.07 13.68
CA ALA A 434 9.09 -3.79 14.87
C ALA A 434 10.58 -3.62 14.53
N LEU A 435 11.31 -3.01 15.47
CA LEU A 435 12.75 -2.85 15.44
C LEU A 435 13.35 -3.35 16.76
N SER A 436 14.26 -4.32 16.69
CA SER A 436 15.06 -4.75 17.83
C SER A 436 16.44 -4.11 17.75
N LEU A 437 16.67 -3.02 18.50
CA LEU A 437 17.96 -2.31 18.51
C LEU A 437 19.06 -3.08 19.22
N GLY A 438 18.72 -3.92 20.20
CA GLY A 438 19.71 -4.38 21.18
C GLY A 438 20.30 -3.21 21.97
N ALA A 439 21.62 -3.18 22.12
CA ALA A 439 22.36 -2.08 22.77
C ALA A 439 23.02 -1.11 21.78
N ASN A 440 22.65 -1.18 20.50
CA ASN A 440 23.33 -0.44 19.43
C ASN A 440 22.92 1.03 19.37
N VAL A 441 23.84 1.88 18.89
CA VAL A 441 23.54 3.24 18.46
C VAL A 441 23.29 3.23 16.95
N VAL A 442 22.15 3.76 16.52
CA VAL A 442 21.74 3.84 15.12
C VAL A 442 21.73 5.30 14.69
N ALA A 443 22.72 5.72 13.91
CA ALA A 443 22.84 7.11 13.46
C ALA A 443 22.19 7.28 12.06
N VAL A 444 20.97 7.80 12.04
CA VAL A 444 20.17 7.98 10.83
C VAL A 444 20.56 9.29 10.13
N THR A 445 20.91 9.21 8.84
CA THR A 445 21.42 10.40 8.14
C THR A 445 20.33 11.25 7.50
N ALA A 446 19.21 10.67 7.02
CA ALA A 446 18.14 11.44 6.35
C ALA A 446 16.77 11.43 7.06
N ASP A 447 16.18 10.27 7.40
CA ASP A 447 14.85 10.24 8.02
C ASP A 447 14.59 8.95 8.79
N TYR A 448 13.86 9.07 9.90
CA TYR A 448 13.38 7.97 10.71
C TYR A 448 11.85 7.99 10.76
N GLN A 449 11.24 7.02 10.09
CA GLN A 449 9.79 6.85 9.99
C GLN A 449 9.36 5.63 10.80
N ASN A 450 8.25 5.77 11.52
CA ASN A 450 7.67 4.70 12.31
C ASN A 450 6.15 4.78 12.25
N ALA A 451 5.51 3.73 11.73
CA ALA A 451 4.05 3.65 11.67
C ALA A 451 3.41 3.64 13.07
N GLY A 452 4.16 3.25 14.08
CA GLY A 452 3.73 3.21 15.48
C GLY A 452 3.84 4.53 16.23
N PHE A 453 4.35 5.62 15.64
CA PHE A 453 4.61 6.87 16.38
C PHE A 453 3.40 7.38 17.18
N GLY A 454 2.17 7.15 16.73
CA GLY A 454 0.98 7.78 17.33
C GLY A 454 0.82 9.24 16.88
N SER A 455 -0.06 9.96 17.57
CA SER A 455 -0.37 11.39 17.28
C SER A 455 -0.65 12.18 18.56
N GLY A 456 -0.31 13.47 18.55
CA GLY A 456 -0.50 14.40 19.65
C GLY A 456 0.04 13.84 20.97
N ASN A 457 -0.82 13.79 21.99
CA ASN A 457 -0.48 13.27 23.32
C ASN A 457 -0.12 11.77 23.34
N SER A 458 -0.44 11.02 22.29
CA SER A 458 -0.07 9.60 22.17
C SER A 458 1.26 9.37 21.45
N PHE A 459 1.93 10.45 21.00
CA PHE A 459 3.20 10.33 20.29
C PHE A 459 4.28 9.64 21.15
N ALA A 460 4.90 8.61 20.62
CA ALA A 460 5.95 7.82 21.26
C ALA A 460 7.06 7.48 20.25
N ALA A 461 8.22 8.13 20.40
CA ALA A 461 9.37 7.96 19.52
C ALA A 461 9.87 6.50 19.40
N ARG A 462 9.66 5.71 20.47
CA ARG A 462 10.10 4.32 20.59
C ARG A 462 8.96 3.29 20.43
N ALA A 463 7.81 3.67 19.89
CA ALA A 463 6.74 2.71 19.62
C ALA A 463 7.25 1.58 18.70
N ASN A 464 6.94 0.32 19.01
CA ASN A 464 7.44 -0.87 18.29
C ASN A 464 8.97 -1.02 18.25
N VAL A 465 9.68 -0.32 19.14
CA VAL A 465 11.14 -0.41 19.28
C VAL A 465 11.49 -1.08 20.60
N THR A 466 12.35 -2.09 20.56
CA THR A 466 12.86 -2.79 21.75
C THR A 466 14.39 -2.70 21.84
N GLY A 467 14.93 -2.93 23.04
CA GLY A 467 16.36 -2.78 23.34
C GLY A 467 16.68 -1.48 24.08
N THR A 468 17.91 -1.37 24.57
CA THR A 468 18.40 -0.22 25.34
C THR A 468 19.24 0.76 24.51
N GLY A 469 19.46 0.46 23.23
CA GLY A 469 20.19 1.31 22.29
C GLY A 469 19.47 2.62 21.95
N THR A 470 20.14 3.49 21.20
CA THR A 470 19.63 4.81 20.77
C THR A 470 19.43 4.89 19.25
N ILE A 471 18.43 5.64 18.83
CA ILE A 471 18.21 6.11 17.46
C ILE A 471 18.55 7.59 17.43
N GLU A 472 19.64 7.92 16.77
CA GLU A 472 20.23 9.26 16.76
C GLU A 472 20.11 9.88 15.37
N ALA A 473 19.78 11.17 15.31
CA ALA A 473 19.92 11.94 14.10
C ALA A 473 21.39 12.32 13.90
N THR A 474 21.93 12.15 12.69
CA THR A 474 23.30 12.61 12.42
C THR A 474 23.43 14.14 12.42
N SER A 475 22.37 14.86 12.06
CA SER A 475 22.45 16.32 11.90
C SER A 475 21.27 17.12 12.47
N ALA A 476 20.16 16.49 12.88
CA ALA A 476 18.98 17.23 13.30
C ALA A 476 19.23 18.04 14.58
N THR A 477 18.72 19.27 14.62
CA THR A 477 18.73 20.13 15.80
C THR A 477 17.42 20.90 15.88
N GLN A 478 16.80 20.94 17.05
CA GLN A 478 15.52 21.61 17.27
C GLN A 478 15.74 23.04 17.79
N THR A 479 14.94 23.98 17.28
CA THR A 479 14.76 25.30 17.88
C THR A 479 13.28 25.67 17.87
N LEU A 480 12.85 26.36 18.92
CA LEU A 480 11.47 26.80 19.09
C LEU A 480 11.40 28.33 19.04
N SER A 481 10.33 28.85 18.45
CA SER A 481 10.03 30.28 18.48
C SER A 481 8.53 30.52 18.65
N ALA A 482 8.19 31.52 19.46
CA ALA A 482 6.85 32.02 19.64
C ALA A 482 6.94 33.42 20.27
N THR A 483 5.93 34.26 20.07
CA THR A 483 5.82 35.52 20.82
C THR A 483 5.72 35.20 22.32
N GLY A 484 6.55 35.84 23.14
CA GLY A 484 6.62 35.62 24.59
C GLY A 484 7.46 34.42 25.03
N LEU A 485 8.12 33.71 24.10
CA LEU A 485 9.05 32.64 24.44
C LEU A 485 10.41 33.21 24.87
N SER A 486 10.87 32.84 26.06
CA SER A 486 12.21 33.13 26.56
C SER A 486 12.77 31.90 27.28
N GLY A 487 13.76 31.25 26.66
CA GLY A 487 14.26 29.95 27.12
C GLY A 487 13.16 28.89 27.03
N SER A 488 12.87 28.22 28.15
CA SER A 488 11.80 27.22 28.28
C SER A 488 10.49 27.80 28.84
N THR A 489 10.36 29.12 28.96
CA THR A 489 9.14 29.76 29.47
C THR A 489 8.40 30.47 28.35
N LEU A 490 7.13 30.11 28.14
CA LEU A 490 6.23 30.77 27.20
C LEU A 490 5.25 31.65 27.97
N ASP A 491 5.48 32.97 27.93
CA ASP A 491 4.59 33.93 28.57
C ASP A 491 3.40 34.27 27.67
N LEU A 492 2.23 33.78 28.06
CA LEU A 492 0.97 34.00 27.39
C LEU A 492 0.32 35.32 27.80
N GLY A 493 0.84 36.02 28.81
CA GLY A 493 0.25 37.25 29.33
C GLY A 493 -1.14 37.04 29.92
N VAL A 494 -1.91 38.12 30.07
CA VAL A 494 -3.34 38.02 30.44
C VAL A 494 -4.15 37.85 29.16
N GLN A 495 -5.00 36.84 29.12
CA GLN A 495 -5.88 36.51 28.00
C GLN A 495 -7.33 36.45 28.48
N ARG A 496 -8.28 36.70 27.58
CA ARG A 496 -9.70 36.40 27.79
C ARG A 496 -9.99 34.99 27.32
N VAL A 497 -10.97 34.32 27.92
CA VAL A 497 -11.52 33.08 27.34
C VAL A 497 -11.95 33.36 25.89
N GLY A 498 -11.49 32.53 24.95
CA GLY A 498 -11.76 32.72 23.52
C GLY A 498 -10.94 33.81 22.82
N ALA A 499 -9.87 34.31 23.46
CA ALA A 499 -8.93 35.24 22.84
C ALA A 499 -8.20 34.65 21.61
N ALA A 500 -7.48 35.51 20.90
CA ALA A 500 -6.69 35.14 19.72
C ALA A 500 -5.65 34.05 20.02
N THR A 501 -5.40 33.18 19.06
CA THR A 501 -4.44 32.08 19.19
C THR A 501 -2.99 32.56 19.15
N ARG A 502 -2.06 31.76 19.67
CA ARG A 502 -0.62 31.93 19.41
C ARG A 502 -0.06 30.81 18.55
N THR A 503 0.97 31.12 17.78
CA THR A 503 1.72 30.14 17.00
C THR A 503 3.02 29.81 17.72
N LEU A 504 3.25 28.51 17.92
CA LEU A 504 4.54 27.94 18.28
C LEU A 504 5.16 27.34 17.02
N THR A 505 6.28 27.88 16.58
CA THR A 505 7.01 27.40 15.42
C THR A 505 8.17 26.51 15.87
N ILE A 506 8.18 25.28 15.35
CA ILE A 506 9.25 24.30 15.51
C ILE A 506 10.14 24.37 14.27
N THR A 507 11.44 24.55 14.45
CA THR A 507 12.43 24.66 13.37
C THR A 507 13.47 23.56 13.49
N ASN A 508 13.86 22.98 12.36
CA ASN A 508 14.99 22.07 12.26
C ASN A 508 16.20 22.80 11.66
N LEU A 509 17.20 23.09 12.48
CA LEU A 509 18.44 23.75 12.03
C LEU A 509 19.50 22.74 11.53
N GLY A 510 19.18 21.45 11.53
CA GLY A 510 20.04 20.40 10.98
C GLY A 510 20.16 20.44 9.46
N THR A 511 21.12 19.71 8.90
CA THR A 511 21.47 19.81 7.47
C THR A 511 20.88 18.72 6.58
N GLU A 512 20.65 17.51 7.11
CA GLU A 512 20.19 16.36 6.29
C GLU A 512 19.01 15.63 6.89
N THR A 513 18.91 15.56 8.23
CA THR A 513 17.96 14.68 8.90
C THR A 513 16.61 15.38 9.16
N THR A 514 15.50 14.74 8.82
CA THR A 514 14.13 15.24 9.06
C THR A 514 13.70 15.02 10.51
N LEU A 515 13.18 16.05 11.17
CA LEU A 515 12.59 15.95 12.50
C LEU A 515 11.10 15.60 12.41
N ARG A 516 10.65 14.73 13.32
CA ARG A 516 9.23 14.38 13.48
C ARG A 516 8.89 14.36 14.95
N GLY A 517 7.65 14.65 15.29
CA GLY A 517 7.27 14.70 16.68
C GLY A 517 5.86 15.23 16.89
N ALA A 518 5.56 15.53 18.15
CA ALA A 518 4.30 16.15 18.52
C ALA A 518 4.46 17.16 19.66
N VAL A 519 3.61 18.19 19.64
CA VAL A 519 3.37 19.08 20.77
C VAL A 519 2.31 18.43 21.66
N GLN A 520 2.76 17.94 22.81
CA GLN A 520 1.95 17.25 23.80
C GLN A 520 1.45 18.24 24.86
N ASN A 521 0.15 18.15 25.13
CA ASN A 521 -0.54 18.90 26.15
C ASN A 521 -1.24 17.93 27.12
N THR A 522 -0.45 17.29 27.97
CA THR A 522 -0.95 16.42 29.05
C THR A 522 -1.07 17.17 30.38
N ASN A 523 -0.40 18.33 30.52
CA ASN A 523 -0.35 19.13 31.74
C ASN A 523 -0.72 20.62 31.51
N ALA A 524 -1.49 20.96 30.47
CA ALA A 524 -2.00 22.32 30.27
C ALA A 524 -3.48 22.33 29.84
N ALA A 525 -4.36 22.01 30.79
CA ALA A 525 -5.81 21.92 30.55
C ALA A 525 -6.45 23.23 30.05
N SER A 526 -5.83 24.39 30.30
CA SER A 526 -6.30 25.69 29.82
C SER A 526 -5.88 26.01 28.38
N VAL A 527 -5.09 25.14 27.75
CA VAL A 527 -4.63 25.28 26.37
C VAL A 527 -5.20 24.14 25.54
N SER A 528 -5.53 24.41 24.29
CA SER A 528 -5.77 23.38 23.27
C SER A 528 -4.77 23.59 22.14
N VAL A 529 -4.29 22.50 21.56
CA VAL A 529 -3.27 22.53 20.51
C VAL A 529 -3.87 21.98 19.21
N THR A 530 -3.78 22.74 18.12
CA THR A 530 -4.06 22.27 16.76
C THR A 530 -2.79 22.27 15.94
N GLY A 531 -2.64 21.31 15.01
CA GLY A 531 -1.34 21.08 14.35
C GLY A 531 -0.30 20.52 15.32
N ALA A 532 -0.72 19.64 16.22
CA ALA A 532 0.15 19.09 17.26
C ALA A 532 1.28 18.24 16.67
N ASP A 533 1.02 17.44 15.64
CA ASP A 533 2.02 16.62 14.98
C ASP A 533 2.83 17.44 13.97
N PHE A 534 4.14 17.25 13.94
CA PHE A 534 5.02 17.95 13.01
C PHE A 534 5.94 17.02 12.23
N VAL A 535 6.25 17.45 11.02
CA VAL A 535 7.31 16.90 10.16
C VAL A 535 8.09 18.09 9.62
N VAL A 536 9.36 18.19 10.01
CA VAL A 536 10.19 19.36 9.74
C VAL A 536 11.44 18.91 8.98
N ALA A 537 11.45 19.20 7.68
CA ALA A 537 12.59 18.95 6.82
C ALA A 537 13.85 19.66 7.33
N ALA A 538 15.02 19.17 6.94
CA ALA A 538 16.30 19.80 7.25
C ALA A 538 16.46 21.18 6.59
N ASN A 539 17.58 21.85 6.88
CA ASN A 539 18.01 23.15 6.37
C ASN A 539 17.06 24.30 6.70
N GLY A 540 16.61 24.39 7.94
CA GLY A 540 15.74 25.47 8.41
C GLY A 540 14.27 25.29 8.06
N GLY A 541 13.84 24.06 7.74
CA GLY A 541 12.42 23.76 7.63
C GLY A 541 11.67 24.09 8.92
N THR A 542 10.39 24.39 8.81
CA THR A 542 9.52 24.75 9.95
C THR A 542 8.19 24.00 9.93
N ALA A 543 7.58 23.87 11.11
CA ALA A 543 6.18 23.50 11.29
C ALA A 543 5.58 24.33 12.43
N ASP A 544 4.27 24.60 12.34
CA ASP A 544 3.56 25.44 13.29
C ASP A 544 2.51 24.63 14.06
N ALA A 545 2.50 24.81 15.38
CA ALA A 545 1.42 24.40 16.25
C ALA A 545 0.67 25.65 16.74
N THR A 546 -0.65 25.61 16.68
CA THR A 546 -1.50 26.73 17.15
C THR A 546 -2.02 26.43 18.55
N LEU A 547 -1.76 27.35 19.46
CA LEU A 547 -2.21 27.32 20.86
C LEU A 547 -3.46 28.20 20.97
N ALA A 548 -4.57 27.60 21.38
CA ALA A 548 -5.80 28.32 21.71
C ALA A 548 -6.10 28.20 23.21
N TYR A 549 -6.68 29.24 23.79
CA TYR A 549 -6.94 29.31 25.23
C TYR A 549 -8.39 28.90 25.51
N GLY A 550 -8.51 27.77 26.21
CA GLY A 550 -9.77 27.05 26.42
C GLY A 550 -10.71 27.77 27.40
N SER A 551 -11.96 27.33 27.38
CA SER A 551 -13.16 27.83 28.04
C SER A 551 -13.13 27.98 29.57
N VAL A 552 -11.97 27.86 30.20
CA VAL A 552 -11.79 27.84 31.66
C VAL A 552 -10.81 28.92 32.06
N SER A 553 -11.30 29.91 32.81
CA SER A 553 -10.45 30.94 33.42
C SER A 553 -9.55 30.34 34.50
N GLY A 554 -8.32 30.82 34.62
CA GLY A 554 -7.34 30.28 35.55
C GLY A 554 -5.94 30.85 35.37
N ASP A 555 -4.99 30.34 36.15
CA ASP A 555 -3.56 30.64 36.00
C ASP A 555 -2.90 29.59 35.08
N PHE A 556 -1.96 30.03 34.25
CA PHE A 556 -1.10 29.11 33.50
C PHE A 556 0.05 28.55 34.37
N ALA A 557 0.32 29.14 35.53
CA ALA A 557 1.35 28.66 36.45
C ALA A 557 1.17 27.19 36.82
N GLY A 558 2.23 26.41 36.65
CA GLY A 558 2.24 24.95 36.86
C GLY A 558 1.79 24.14 35.64
N GLN A 559 1.30 24.79 34.58
CA GLN A 559 0.96 24.14 33.32
C GLN A 559 2.18 24.08 32.39
N SER A 560 2.23 23.04 31.55
CA SER A 560 3.34 22.84 30.61
C SER A 560 2.93 22.11 29.33
N LEU A 561 3.66 22.42 28.25
CA LEU A 561 3.64 21.67 26.99
C LEU A 561 4.97 20.92 26.82
N THR A 562 4.94 19.77 26.18
CA THR A 562 6.17 19.02 25.81
C THR A 562 6.24 18.90 24.30
N ILE A 563 7.37 19.27 23.71
CA ILE A 563 7.66 19.07 22.30
C ILE A 563 8.51 17.81 22.21
N ALA A 564 7.85 16.69 21.94
CA ALA A 564 8.48 15.39 21.83
C ALA A 564 9.07 15.20 20.42
N ASN A 565 10.25 14.57 20.33
CA ASN A 565 10.96 14.33 19.06
C ASN A 565 11.18 12.83 18.80
N ASN A 566 11.44 12.48 17.54
CA ASN A 566 11.67 11.09 17.11
C ASN A 566 13.10 10.56 17.35
N PHE A 567 14.06 11.39 17.79
CA PHE A 567 15.46 11.00 18.00
C PHE A 567 15.91 11.21 19.43
N ASP A 568 16.70 10.27 19.97
CA ASP A 568 17.13 10.32 21.37
C ASP A 568 18.19 11.40 21.65
N ASN A 569 18.97 11.77 20.64
CA ASN A 569 19.98 12.82 20.76
C ASN A 569 19.41 14.23 20.49
N VAL A 570 18.11 14.34 20.18
CA VAL A 570 17.40 15.62 20.09
C VAL A 570 16.45 15.69 21.28
N ALA A 571 16.90 16.32 22.35
CA ALA A 571 16.16 16.39 23.59
C ALA A 571 14.75 16.97 23.39
N ASP A 572 13.76 16.36 24.04
CA ASP A 572 12.43 16.93 24.16
C ASP A 572 12.50 18.27 24.89
N ALA A 573 11.71 19.24 24.43
CA ALA A 573 11.61 20.54 25.07
C ALA A 573 10.34 20.64 25.91
N THR A 574 10.47 20.99 27.18
CA THR A 574 9.32 21.30 28.04
C THR A 574 9.16 22.81 28.14
N LEU A 575 8.01 23.32 27.72
CA LEU A 575 7.63 24.72 27.84
C LEU A 575 6.75 24.92 29.08
N THR A 576 7.26 25.66 30.05
CA THR A 576 6.47 26.13 31.19
C THR A 576 5.62 27.31 30.74
N LEU A 577 4.33 27.29 31.05
CA LEU A 577 3.41 28.35 30.68
C LEU A 577 3.27 29.36 31.83
N THR A 578 3.22 30.65 31.49
CA THR A 578 2.89 31.72 32.44
C THR A 578 1.82 32.65 31.88
N GLY A 579 1.18 33.41 32.76
CA GLY A 579 0.08 34.30 32.42
C GLY A 579 -1.25 33.83 33.01
N LYS A 580 -2.36 34.41 32.56
CA LYS A 580 -3.70 34.14 33.11
C LYS A 580 -4.74 34.12 32.02
N VAL A 581 -5.79 33.32 32.20
CA VAL A 581 -7.02 33.38 31.40
C VAL A 581 -8.14 33.92 32.29
N THR A 582 -8.82 34.95 31.81
CA THR A 582 -9.88 35.66 32.53
C THR A 582 -11.24 35.40 31.88
N GLN A 583 -12.29 35.45 32.70
CA GLN A 583 -13.66 35.28 32.25
C GLN A 583 -14.33 36.65 32.09
N VAL A 584 -14.75 36.94 30.86
CA VAL A 584 -15.44 38.19 30.51
C VAL A 584 -16.70 38.37 31.37
N SER A 585 -16.87 39.56 31.91
CA SER A 585 -18.04 39.97 32.69
C SER A 585 -19.33 39.82 31.89
N LEU A 586 -20.41 39.41 32.54
CA LEU A 586 -21.72 39.29 31.93
C LEU A 586 -22.68 40.27 32.62
N ALA A 587 -23.02 41.37 31.96
CA ALA A 587 -24.04 42.27 32.51
C ALA A 587 -25.40 41.59 32.53
N SER A 588 -26.15 41.73 33.62
CA SER A 588 -27.55 41.33 33.73
C SER A 588 -28.35 42.44 34.44
N LEU A 589 -29.37 42.96 33.77
CA LEU A 589 -30.19 44.06 34.28
C LEU A 589 -31.36 43.53 35.11
N PHE A 590 -31.61 44.13 36.27
CA PHE A 590 -32.78 43.87 37.08
C PHE A 590 -33.37 45.15 37.67
N LYS A 591 -34.61 45.08 38.18
CA LYS A 591 -35.24 46.18 38.92
C LYS A 591 -34.97 45.98 40.41
N ALA A 592 -34.15 46.83 41.01
CA ALA A 592 -33.79 46.73 42.42
C ALA A 592 -34.94 47.16 43.34
N ALA A 593 -35.58 48.29 43.05
CA ALA A 593 -36.66 48.85 43.86
C ALA A 593 -37.57 49.81 43.06
N GLY A 594 -38.54 50.45 43.73
CA GLY A 594 -39.37 51.51 43.17
C GLY A 594 -40.53 51.06 42.27
N PHE A 595 -41.08 52.00 41.50
CA PHE A 595 -42.29 51.82 40.69
C PHE A 595 -42.05 51.04 39.39
N GLY A 596 -43.15 50.58 38.81
CA GLY A 596 -43.18 49.93 37.51
C GLY A 596 -42.75 48.46 37.50
N THR A 597 -42.95 47.84 36.33
CA THR A 597 -42.59 46.46 36.05
C THR A 597 -41.55 46.41 34.95
N LEU A 598 -40.37 45.87 35.26
CA LEU A 598 -39.33 45.61 34.27
C LEU A 598 -39.56 44.22 33.67
N THR A 599 -39.76 44.15 32.36
CA THR A 599 -39.97 42.90 31.63
C THR A 599 -38.89 42.76 30.56
N ALA A 600 -38.21 41.61 30.51
CA ALA A 600 -37.32 41.30 29.40
C ALA A 600 -38.14 41.02 28.14
N THR A 601 -37.83 41.72 27.06
CA THR A 601 -38.47 41.57 25.73
C THR A 601 -37.53 40.93 24.70
N GLY A 602 -36.25 40.78 25.04
CA GLY A 602 -35.22 40.07 24.28
C GLY A 602 -33.96 39.84 25.12
N ALA A 603 -32.90 39.29 24.52
CA ALA A 603 -31.65 38.99 25.24
C ALA A 603 -30.99 40.23 25.85
N ASN A 604 -31.03 41.37 25.14
CA ASN A 604 -30.49 42.66 25.58
C ASN A 604 -31.56 43.77 25.48
N SER A 605 -32.84 43.43 25.66
CA SER A 605 -33.94 44.37 25.50
C SER A 605 -34.95 44.20 26.61
N TYR A 606 -35.36 45.31 27.20
CA TYR A 606 -36.24 45.38 28.35
C TYR A 606 -37.28 46.47 28.14
N THR A 607 -38.45 46.30 28.75
CA THR A 607 -39.46 47.34 28.87
C THR A 607 -39.71 47.61 30.34
N LEU A 608 -39.58 48.87 30.75
CA LEU A 608 -40.03 49.34 32.06
C LEU A 608 -41.36 50.06 31.87
N ASP A 609 -42.46 49.43 32.28
CA ASP A 609 -43.75 50.11 32.36
C ASP A 609 -43.92 50.70 33.76
N LEU A 610 -43.86 52.03 33.88
CA LEU A 610 -44.11 52.74 35.13
C LEU A 610 -45.60 52.75 35.50
N GLY A 611 -46.50 52.49 34.55
CA GLY A 611 -47.94 52.53 34.73
C GLY A 611 -48.56 53.90 34.42
N SER A 612 -49.78 54.10 34.94
CA SER A 612 -50.58 55.33 34.72
C SER A 612 -50.65 56.19 35.99
N PHE A 613 -50.42 57.49 35.84
CA PHE A 613 -50.43 58.45 36.94
C PHE A 613 -51.32 59.66 36.63
N ALA A 614 -51.85 60.33 37.65
CA ALA A 614 -52.52 61.62 37.47
C ALA A 614 -51.48 62.74 37.28
N ALA A 615 -51.78 63.76 36.48
CA ALA A 615 -50.95 64.97 36.39
C ALA A 615 -50.84 65.65 37.78
N GLY A 616 -49.64 65.97 38.27
CA GLY A 616 -49.44 66.51 39.63
C GLY A 616 -47.99 66.68 40.06
N THR A 617 -47.71 66.98 41.33
CA THR A 617 -46.34 67.25 41.85
C THR A 617 -45.58 66.00 42.32
N GLN A 618 -45.96 64.81 41.85
CA GLN A 618 -45.33 63.56 42.28
C GLN A 618 -44.11 63.24 41.42
N THR A 619 -43.05 62.73 42.05
CA THR A 619 -41.89 62.15 41.37
C THR A 619 -41.95 60.64 41.56
N ILE A 620 -42.05 59.91 40.46
CA ILE A 620 -42.06 58.45 40.44
C ILE A 620 -40.61 57.99 40.28
N THR A 621 -40.15 57.10 41.15
CA THR A 621 -38.76 56.61 41.12
C THR A 621 -38.70 55.10 40.94
N THR A 622 -37.76 54.65 40.10
CA THR A 622 -37.42 53.24 39.88
C THR A 622 -35.92 53.09 39.97
N ASP A 623 -35.43 52.12 40.74
CA ASP A 623 -34.01 51.84 40.85
C ASP A 623 -33.64 50.64 39.97
N PHE A 624 -32.71 50.86 39.05
CA PHE A 624 -32.12 49.79 38.25
C PHE A 624 -30.91 49.21 38.97
N GLY A 625 -30.82 47.88 38.96
CA GLY A 625 -29.66 47.14 39.40
C GLY A 625 -28.97 46.46 38.23
N VAL A 626 -27.65 46.31 38.33
CA VAL A 626 -26.83 45.56 37.36
C VAL A 626 -26.07 44.49 38.12
N LEU A 627 -26.24 43.23 37.72
CA LEU A 627 -25.49 42.08 38.20
C LEU A 627 -24.34 41.78 37.22
N ASN A 628 -23.17 41.44 37.75
CA ASN A 628 -22.15 40.74 36.98
C ASN A 628 -22.41 39.23 37.08
N ASP A 629 -23.16 38.69 36.13
CA ASP A 629 -23.71 37.33 36.11
C ASP A 629 -22.66 36.28 35.67
N ILE A 630 -21.50 36.36 36.30
CA ILE A 630 -20.45 35.33 36.27
C ILE A 630 -20.13 34.95 37.72
N ALA A 631 -19.80 33.68 37.97
CA ALA A 631 -19.45 33.23 39.31
C ALA A 631 -18.19 33.94 39.82
N LEU A 632 -18.23 34.44 41.07
CA LEU A 632 -17.10 35.12 41.69
C LEU A 632 -15.85 34.23 41.69
N SER A 633 -14.79 34.70 41.03
CA SER A 633 -13.48 34.08 41.05
C SER A 633 -12.38 35.14 40.94
N THR A 634 -11.14 34.77 41.30
CA THR A 634 -9.96 35.65 41.14
C THR A 634 -9.62 35.97 39.68
N PHE A 635 -10.30 35.33 38.72
CA PHE A 635 -10.11 35.49 37.28
C PHE A 635 -11.36 36.06 36.59
N SER A 636 -12.38 36.41 37.37
CA SER A 636 -13.56 37.11 36.89
C SER A 636 -13.20 38.55 36.56
N GLU A 637 -13.59 39.03 35.39
CA GLU A 637 -13.45 40.45 35.06
C GLU A 637 -14.50 41.29 35.81
N ASN A 638 -14.12 42.51 36.21
CA ASN A 638 -15.00 43.48 36.84
C ASN A 638 -15.93 44.10 35.79
N LEU A 639 -17.21 44.20 36.13
CA LEU A 639 -18.19 44.88 35.31
C LEU A 639 -18.22 46.38 35.64
N GLY A 640 -18.22 47.21 34.61
CA GLY A 640 -18.45 48.64 34.69
C GLY A 640 -19.40 49.11 33.59
N GLY A 641 -19.88 50.33 33.69
CA GLY A 641 -20.76 50.88 32.67
C GLY A 641 -21.47 52.14 33.08
N SER A 642 -22.35 52.58 32.18
CA SER A 642 -23.28 53.66 32.45
C SER A 642 -24.59 53.52 31.72
N PHE A 643 -25.63 54.04 32.35
CA PHE A 643 -26.92 54.28 31.74
C PHE A 643 -26.93 55.65 31.06
N THR A 644 -27.35 55.68 29.81
CA THR A 644 -27.51 56.91 29.03
C THR A 644 -28.92 56.99 28.46
N GLY A 645 -29.25 58.13 27.84
CA GLY A 645 -30.52 58.30 27.15
C GLY A 645 -31.64 58.91 27.99
N ALA A 646 -31.48 59.19 29.29
CA ALA A 646 -32.49 59.95 30.05
C ALA A 646 -32.69 61.37 29.49
N GLY A 647 -33.92 61.90 29.54
CA GLY A 647 -34.26 63.23 29.05
C GLY A 647 -35.77 63.53 29.07
N GLY A 648 -36.14 64.80 28.95
CA GLY A 648 -37.54 65.24 29.07
C GLY A 648 -38.03 65.10 30.52
N PRO A 649 -39.17 64.45 30.79
CA PRO A 649 -39.65 64.24 32.16
C PRO A 649 -38.88 63.15 32.92
N PHE A 650 -38.00 62.41 32.23
CA PHE A 650 -37.16 61.39 32.82
C PHE A 650 -35.79 61.96 33.17
N SER A 651 -35.37 61.80 34.42
CA SER A 651 -34.00 62.08 34.87
C SER A 651 -33.39 60.85 35.52
N LEU A 652 -32.07 60.74 35.49
CA LEU A 652 -31.34 59.61 36.03
C LEU A 652 -30.23 60.10 36.97
N THR A 653 -30.16 59.52 38.17
CA THR A 653 -29.04 59.70 39.12
C THR A 653 -28.34 58.35 39.33
N GLY A 654 -27.07 58.37 39.73
CA GLY A 654 -26.28 57.13 39.83
C GLY A 654 -26.08 56.44 38.48
N ALA A 655 -25.98 57.21 37.40
CA ALA A 655 -25.97 56.68 36.04
C ALA A 655 -24.73 55.85 35.70
N SER A 656 -23.61 55.99 36.44
CA SER A 656 -22.35 55.29 36.17
C SER A 656 -21.97 54.40 37.35
N PHE A 657 -21.39 53.25 37.03
CA PHE A 657 -20.88 52.28 37.99
C PHE A 657 -19.60 51.62 37.48
N ALA A 658 -18.79 51.08 38.39
CA ALA A 658 -17.55 50.40 38.05
C ALA A 658 -17.15 49.43 39.16
N GLY A 659 -16.32 48.45 38.82
CA GLY A 659 -15.69 47.56 39.80
C GLY A 659 -16.64 46.51 40.39
N ILE A 660 -17.72 46.14 39.70
CA ILE A 660 -18.62 45.10 40.17
C ILE A 660 -17.95 43.73 39.94
N ASP A 661 -17.53 43.08 41.02
CA ASP A 661 -16.99 41.71 40.98
C ASP A 661 -18.04 40.70 40.52
N GLY A 662 -17.63 39.50 40.10
CA GLY A 662 -18.56 38.42 39.75
C GLY A 662 -19.55 38.12 40.88
N ASP A 663 -20.79 37.81 40.53
CA ASP A 663 -21.92 37.53 41.43
C ASP A 663 -22.29 38.71 42.37
N MET A 664 -21.69 39.89 42.16
CA MET A 664 -22.03 41.11 42.88
C MET A 664 -22.96 41.99 42.05
N THR A 665 -23.77 42.79 42.74
CA THR A 665 -24.73 43.70 42.13
C THR A 665 -24.40 45.15 42.45
N TYR A 666 -24.55 46.03 41.47
CA TYR A 666 -24.72 47.46 41.68
C TYR A 666 -26.21 47.81 41.79
N THR A 667 -26.53 48.73 42.68
CA THR A 667 -27.86 49.37 42.82
C THR A 667 -27.65 50.87 43.02
N GLY A 668 -28.68 51.68 42.78
CA GLY A 668 -28.61 53.13 42.90
C GLY A 668 -28.67 53.91 41.57
N ALA A 669 -28.88 53.23 40.43
CA ALA A 669 -29.23 53.87 39.17
C ALA A 669 -30.72 54.25 39.17
N GLN A 670 -31.03 55.38 39.82
CA GLN A 670 -32.40 55.80 40.08
C GLN A 670 -32.95 56.64 38.92
N LEU A 671 -33.90 56.06 38.18
CA LEU A 671 -34.73 56.75 37.21
C LEU A 671 -35.86 57.48 37.93
N SER A 672 -35.98 58.77 37.67
CA SER A 672 -37.07 59.62 38.16
C SER A 672 -37.92 60.10 37.01
N PHE A 673 -39.24 59.98 37.15
CA PHE A 673 -40.23 60.53 36.23
C PHE A 673 -41.05 61.60 36.97
N ALA A 674 -40.86 62.86 36.58
CA ALA A 674 -41.55 63.99 37.19
C ALA A 674 -42.91 64.21 36.50
N THR A 675 -44.01 64.02 37.24
CA THR A 675 -45.37 64.22 36.70
C THR A 675 -45.79 65.69 36.65
N ALA A 676 -44.96 66.58 37.23
CA ALA A 676 -45.25 68.00 37.35
C ALA A 676 -45.17 68.71 36.00
N GLY A 677 -46.24 69.41 35.63
CA GLY A 677 -46.33 70.17 34.39
C GLY A 677 -46.55 69.33 33.13
N LEU A 678 -46.79 68.02 33.26
CA LEU A 678 -47.11 67.15 32.13
C LEU A 678 -48.61 67.16 31.81
N THR A 679 -48.94 67.10 30.52
CA THR A 679 -50.32 66.94 30.01
C THR A 679 -50.68 65.46 29.94
N ALA A 680 -51.98 65.13 29.79
CA ALA A 680 -52.38 63.76 29.51
C ALA A 680 -51.72 63.23 28.22
N GLY A 681 -51.23 61.99 28.26
CA GLY A 681 -50.54 61.37 27.13
C GLY A 681 -49.59 60.25 27.56
N ASN A 682 -49.01 59.58 26.56
CA ASN A 682 -47.99 58.56 26.75
C ASN A 682 -46.60 59.20 26.64
N TYR A 683 -45.76 58.94 27.62
CA TYR A 683 -44.37 59.35 27.67
C TYR A 683 -43.51 58.12 27.58
N SER A 684 -42.67 58.05 26.56
CA SER A 684 -41.73 56.95 26.38
C SER A 684 -40.31 57.45 26.20
N ARG A 685 -39.36 56.62 26.61
CA ARG A 685 -37.94 56.91 26.46
C ARG A 685 -37.13 55.62 26.41
N THR A 686 -36.15 55.56 25.52
CA THR A 686 -35.19 54.48 25.51
C THR A 686 -33.95 54.87 26.31
N LEU A 687 -33.62 54.07 27.32
CA LEU A 687 -32.33 54.12 28.01
C LEU A 687 -31.41 53.06 27.43
N LEU A 688 -30.12 53.35 27.39
CA LEU A 688 -29.09 52.40 27.01
C LEU A 688 -28.20 52.12 28.20
N LEU A 689 -28.01 50.85 28.54
CA LEU A 689 -26.94 50.42 29.41
C LEU A 689 -25.73 50.07 28.56
N GLU A 690 -24.73 50.93 28.61
CA GLU A 690 -23.43 50.73 27.96
C GLU A 690 -22.46 50.16 29.00
N SER A 691 -22.25 48.85 28.94
CA SER A 691 -21.39 48.14 29.86
C SER A 691 -20.07 47.73 29.21
N PHE A 692 -19.05 47.57 30.04
CA PHE A 692 -17.74 47.06 29.64
C PHE A 692 -17.19 46.11 30.70
N SER A 693 -16.37 45.17 30.24
CA SER A 693 -15.64 44.22 31.08
C SER A 693 -14.19 44.69 31.24
N ARG A 694 -13.69 44.69 32.47
CA ARG A 694 -12.36 45.18 32.82
C ARG A 694 -11.57 44.18 33.64
N PHE A 695 -10.29 44.04 33.30
CA PHE A 695 -9.31 43.32 34.12
C PHE A 695 -7.95 44.03 34.06
N LEU A 696 -7.20 43.99 35.15
CA LEU A 696 -5.86 44.60 35.19
C LEU A 696 -4.92 43.90 34.19
N GLY A 697 -4.40 44.66 33.23
CA GLY A 697 -3.52 44.14 32.18
C GLY A 697 -4.22 43.84 30.85
N LEU A 698 -5.52 44.15 30.74
CA LEU A 698 -6.29 44.11 29.50
C LEU A 698 -6.93 45.48 29.24
N ASP A 699 -7.15 45.80 27.96
CA ASP A 699 -8.01 46.91 27.57
C ASP A 699 -9.48 46.59 27.91
N ASP A 700 -10.26 47.61 28.25
CA ASP A 700 -11.69 47.48 28.51
C ASP A 700 -12.41 46.91 27.28
N LEU A 701 -13.19 45.84 27.47
CA LEU A 701 -13.99 45.24 26.42
C LEU A 701 -15.42 45.77 26.50
N ALA A 702 -15.83 46.57 25.51
CA ALA A 702 -17.23 46.97 25.39
C ALA A 702 -18.13 45.73 25.21
N LEU A 703 -19.14 45.60 26.07
CA LEU A 703 -20.16 44.57 25.97
C LEU A 703 -21.30 45.05 25.06
N SER A 704 -22.16 44.13 24.64
CA SER A 704 -23.37 44.51 23.91
C SER A 704 -24.25 45.38 24.81
N HIS A 705 -24.68 46.53 24.29
CA HIS A 705 -25.57 47.43 25.02
C HIS A 705 -26.91 46.76 25.32
N MET A 706 -27.49 47.04 26.48
CA MET A 706 -28.88 46.68 26.78
C MET A 706 -29.80 47.88 26.57
N THR A 707 -30.95 47.63 25.96
CA THR A 707 -31.94 48.66 25.64
C THR A 707 -33.11 48.56 26.62
N ILE A 708 -33.53 49.68 27.19
CA ILE A 708 -34.64 49.73 28.16
C ILE A 708 -35.65 50.75 27.65
N ASP A 709 -36.79 50.28 27.15
CA ASP A 709 -37.89 51.14 26.75
C ASP A 709 -38.76 51.44 27.98
N VAL A 710 -38.64 52.66 28.48
CA VAL A 710 -39.43 53.18 29.59
C VAL A 710 -40.73 53.75 29.05
N ASN A 711 -41.86 53.33 29.62
CA ASN A 711 -43.18 53.83 29.30
C ASN A 711 -43.88 54.34 30.56
N ALA A 712 -44.57 55.47 30.45
CA ALA A 712 -45.45 56.01 31.48
C ALA A 712 -46.65 56.70 30.84
N THR A 713 -47.82 56.63 31.47
CA THR A 713 -49.02 57.31 30.98
C THR A 713 -49.47 58.36 32.00
N ILE A 714 -49.68 59.60 31.56
CA ILE A 714 -50.34 60.63 32.37
C ILE A 714 -51.82 60.68 32.02
N THR A 715 -52.65 60.61 33.04
CA THR A 715 -54.11 60.68 32.98
C THR A 715 -54.55 61.99 33.65
N GLY A 716 -55.58 62.66 33.11
CA GLY A 716 -56.19 63.81 33.80
C GLY A 716 -55.66 65.22 33.46
N GLY A 717 -55.00 65.42 32.32
CA GLY A 717 -55.02 66.76 31.69
C GLY A 717 -56.48 67.12 31.42
N VAL A 718 -56.96 68.23 32.03
CA VAL A 718 -58.35 68.72 31.97
C VAL A 718 -59.08 68.18 30.76
N GLY A 719 -59.86 67.11 30.97
CA GLY A 719 -60.76 66.61 29.96
C GLY A 719 -61.59 67.82 29.54
N THR A 720 -61.47 68.19 28.28
CA THR A 720 -62.38 69.13 27.65
C THR A 720 -63.78 68.59 27.94
N VAL A 721 -64.46 69.22 28.88
CA VAL A 721 -65.91 69.16 29.00
C VAL A 721 -66.44 69.35 27.58
N PRO A 722 -67.37 68.52 27.08
CA PRO A 722 -67.86 68.64 25.71
C PRO A 722 -68.14 70.09 25.38
N GLU A 723 -67.50 70.61 24.33
CA GLU A 723 -67.64 72.01 23.93
C GLU A 723 -69.13 72.37 23.83
N PRO A 724 -69.54 73.63 24.12
CA PRO A 724 -70.95 74.06 24.16
C PRO A 724 -71.78 73.68 22.92
N GLN A 725 -71.15 73.37 21.78
CA GLN A 725 -71.83 72.87 20.59
C GLN A 725 -72.47 71.48 20.79
N VAL A 726 -71.89 70.59 21.60
CA VAL A 726 -72.47 69.26 21.89
C VAL A 726 -73.68 69.40 22.81
N TRP A 727 -73.59 70.28 23.81
CA TRP A 727 -74.75 70.64 24.65
C TRP A 727 -75.84 71.37 23.87
N ALA A 728 -75.48 72.23 22.91
CA ALA A 728 -76.44 72.91 22.03
C ALA A 728 -77.15 71.92 21.10
N GLN A 729 -76.46 70.91 20.57
CA GLN A 729 -77.07 69.86 19.74
C GLN A 729 -77.99 68.95 20.54
N LEU A 730 -77.62 68.60 21.78
CA LEU A 730 -78.48 67.82 22.69
C LEU A 730 -79.72 68.62 23.11
N LEU A 731 -79.58 69.92 23.44
CA LEU A 731 -80.70 70.81 23.76
C LEU A 731 -81.60 71.10 22.54
N ALA A 732 -81.02 71.24 21.34
CA ALA A 732 -81.79 71.37 20.10
C ALA A 732 -82.57 70.09 19.77
N GLY A 733 -81.99 68.91 20.03
CA GLY A 733 -82.67 67.62 19.94
C GLY A 733 -83.89 67.54 20.88
N PHE A 734 -83.73 67.94 22.14
CA PHE A 734 -84.85 67.98 23.10
C PHE A 734 -85.90 69.04 22.74
N ALA A 735 -85.51 70.21 22.21
CA ALA A 735 -86.45 71.24 21.76
C ALA A 735 -87.27 70.79 20.54
N MET A 736 -86.67 70.06 19.59
CA MET A 736 -87.37 69.47 18.45
C MET A 736 -88.36 68.37 18.86
N ILE A 737 -88.00 67.53 19.84
CA ILE A 737 -88.90 66.52 20.42
C ILE A 737 -90.06 67.19 21.20
N GLY A 738 -89.79 68.29 21.92
CA GLY A 738 -90.80 69.10 22.60
C GLY A 738 -91.77 69.81 21.66
N LEU A 739 -91.30 70.28 20.49
CA LEU A 739 -92.16 70.91 19.48
C LEU A 739 -92.98 69.88 18.67
N ALA A 740 -92.44 68.69 18.42
CA ALA A 740 -93.18 67.59 17.77
C ALA A 740 -94.31 67.06 18.67
N THR A 741 -94.08 66.93 19.99
CA THR A 741 -95.11 66.50 20.95
C THR A 741 -96.20 67.55 21.18
N ARG A 742 -95.92 68.85 20.97
CA ARG A 742 -96.93 69.92 21.04
C ARG A 742 -97.81 70.02 19.79
N ARG A 743 -97.33 69.54 18.62
CA ARG A 743 -98.10 69.50 17.36
C ARG A 743 -99.06 68.31 17.30
N CYS A 744 -98.74 67.17 17.92
CA CYS A 744 -99.67 66.03 18.04
C CYS A 744 -100.77 66.20 19.11
N ARG A 745 -100.75 67.26 19.93
CA ARG A 745 -101.82 67.55 20.92
C ARG A 745 -102.87 68.57 20.44
N ARG A 746 -102.82 68.99 19.18
CA ARG A 746 -103.78 69.95 18.58
C ARG A 746 -104.69 69.37 17.48
N GLU A 747 -104.72 68.05 17.31
CA GLU A 747 -105.64 67.33 16.40
C GLU A 747 -106.51 66.26 17.09
N ILE A 748 -106.85 66.42 18.38
CA ILE A 748 -107.95 65.68 19.02
C ILE A 748 -108.80 66.66 19.85
N VAL A 749 -109.43 67.60 19.15
CA VAL A 749 -110.73 68.23 19.50
C VAL A 749 -111.43 68.52 18.17
N SER A 750 -112.11 67.51 17.62
CA SER A 750 -113.32 67.63 16.78
C SER A 750 -113.78 66.25 16.27
N SER A 751 -114.23 65.42 17.21
CA SER A 751 -115.42 64.55 17.11
C SER A 751 -115.66 63.93 18.48
#